data_AF-A0A2V6YIJ9-F1
#
_entry.id   AF-A0A2V6YIJ9-F1
#
_cell.length_a   1.000
_cell.length_b   1.000
_cell.length_c   1.000
_cell.angle_alpha   90.00
_cell.angle_beta   90.00
_cell.angle_gamma   90.00
#
_symmetry.space_group_name_H-M   'P 1'
#
loop_
_entity.id
_entity.type
_entity.pdbx_description
1 polymer ?
#
loop_
_entity_poly.entity_id
_entity_poly.type
_entity_poly.pdbx_seq_one_letter_code
_entity_poly.pdbx_strand_id
1 'polypeptide(L)'
;MKQTDEATTLATPLQFVKGVGPHRASQLERKGLRTIEDALFFVPLRHEDRTRLTPFRSLVPGQAATCSGVIVGVSPPPPGRSRVPFTVMLRDSSGYATASWFGWRYLARVLKRGQQLVLHGRVGRYKGAIVLQQPDYEVVENGEDERLHTGRLVPVYSLTEGLPQRALRSLMWRLVESHAAEVEEVLPESVRGRRGLVGLAQAIRDAHFPETDAALAAASRRLSFDEGLLLQLGLAILRSRVARARGLALNPRGDLVARLRARLPWKLTGAQERVWEEIRRDMAAPHPMHRLLQGDVGSGKTIVAAQGVLTAIEAGYQAAVMAPTEILAEQHFMTFRQLLEPLGVRLTLLTSSLKPRERAVRRGLLAAGEIECVVGTHALVQEGVDFRRLGLVVVDEQHRFGVEQRARLRGKGEHPDLLVMTATPIPRTLALTIYGDLDVSVLDELPPGRRPIVTVARSEGKRRAIYKFLKEQVAGGRQIYVVYPLVEESEALDLKAATDMSRHLAEEVFPDLAVGLLHGRLGFEEKDAIMQRFKAGEIHVLASTTVIEVGIDVPNASVMLIEHAERFGLSQLHQLRGRVGRGEWKSYCILLTSGHLTEEAQRRIDAMTSTNDGFRIAEVDLELRGPGEFFGTRQSGLPEFRAVDLLRDTNLLEEARREASAIVARDRELSEPAHRALRAVLLARWRGKLALATAG
;
A
#
# COMPACT_ATOMS: atom_id res chain seq x y z
N MET A 1 42.71 -10.08 36.34
CA MET A 1 41.86 -11.26 36.13
C MET A 1 41.47 -11.33 34.67
N LYS A 2 41.92 -12.36 33.95
CA LYS A 2 41.48 -12.68 32.59
C LYS A 2 39.99 -13.03 32.66
N GLN A 3 39.13 -12.23 32.05
CA GLN A 3 37.75 -12.66 31.76
C GLN A 3 37.85 -13.72 30.66
N THR A 4 37.62 -14.95 31.06
CA THR A 4 37.36 -16.11 30.21
C THR A 4 36.21 -15.79 29.25
N ASP A 5 36.39 -16.14 27.97
CA ASP A 5 35.34 -16.15 26.95
C ASP A 5 34.18 -17.04 27.44
N GLU A 6 33.16 -16.45 28.06
CA GLU A 6 31.85 -17.08 28.17
C GLU A 6 31.32 -17.26 26.75
N ALA A 7 30.89 -18.48 26.41
CA ALA A 7 30.30 -18.78 25.12
C ALA A 7 29.11 -17.84 24.87
N THR A 8 29.31 -16.87 23.99
CA THR A 8 28.29 -15.90 23.60
C THR A 8 27.23 -16.63 22.81
N THR A 9 25.96 -16.49 23.19
CA THR A 9 24.82 -17.12 22.50
C THR A 9 24.11 -16.10 21.64
N LEU A 10 23.27 -16.53 20.70
CA LEU A 10 22.46 -15.64 19.86
C LEU A 10 21.59 -14.65 20.66
N ALA A 11 21.18 -15.02 21.87
CA ALA A 11 20.40 -14.17 22.77
C ALA A 11 21.24 -13.14 23.56
N THR A 12 22.57 -13.21 23.47
CA THR A 12 23.46 -12.32 24.22
C THR A 12 23.23 -10.85 23.79
N PRO A 13 23.03 -9.92 24.76
CA PRO A 13 22.90 -8.50 24.45
C PRO A 13 24.15 -7.93 23.77
N LEU A 14 23.96 -7.08 22.77
CA LEU A 14 25.05 -6.49 21.97
C LEU A 14 26.05 -5.69 22.83
N GLN A 15 25.64 -5.16 23.98
CA GLN A 15 26.52 -4.45 24.91
C GLN A 15 27.69 -5.29 25.45
N PHE A 16 27.59 -6.62 25.40
CA PHE A 16 28.64 -7.54 25.83
C PHE A 16 29.55 -7.97 24.66
N VAL A 17 29.25 -7.54 23.43
CA VAL A 17 30.06 -7.84 22.26
C VAL A 17 31.28 -6.91 22.23
N LYS A 18 32.45 -7.49 21.98
CA LYS A 18 33.72 -6.77 21.87
C LYS A 18 33.63 -5.62 20.86
N GLY A 19 33.77 -4.38 21.33
CA GLY A 19 33.72 -3.17 20.50
C GLY A 19 32.36 -2.46 20.50
N VAL A 20 31.38 -2.96 21.26
CA VAL A 20 30.09 -2.32 21.52
C VAL A 20 30.03 -1.92 23.00
N GLY A 21 30.53 -0.72 23.34
CA GLY A 21 30.35 -0.17 24.69
C GLY A 21 28.91 0.36 24.91
N PRO A 22 28.56 0.79 26.14
CA PRO A 22 27.21 1.24 26.50
C PRO A 22 26.64 2.33 25.58
N HIS A 23 27.50 3.26 25.14
CA HIS A 23 27.10 4.31 24.20
C HIS A 23 26.68 3.75 22.83
N ARG A 24 27.47 2.84 22.25
CA ARG A 24 27.14 2.20 20.97
C ARG A 24 25.93 1.27 21.08
N ALA A 25 25.78 0.57 22.20
CA ALA A 25 24.60 -0.25 22.48
C ALA A 25 23.32 0.61 22.44
N SER A 26 23.32 1.79 23.08
CA SER A 26 22.17 2.70 23.02
C SER A 26 21.85 3.22 21.61
N GLN A 27 22.86 3.38 20.74
CA GLN A 27 22.67 3.78 19.34
C GLN A 27 22.09 2.65 18.48
N LEU A 28 22.52 1.41 18.73
CA LEU A 28 22.03 0.20 18.06
C LEU A 28 20.60 -0.13 18.51
N GLU A 29 20.29 0.06 19.79
CA GLU A 29 18.95 -0.17 20.32
C GLU A 29 17.88 0.76 19.70
N ARG A 30 18.24 1.99 19.32
CA ARG A 30 17.35 2.89 18.56
C ARG A 30 16.93 2.32 17.20
N LYS A 31 17.66 1.34 16.68
CA LYS A 31 17.33 0.57 15.45
C LYS A 31 16.69 -0.78 15.75
N GLY A 32 16.32 -1.04 17.01
CA GLY A 32 15.78 -2.31 17.45
C GLY A 32 16.81 -3.43 17.60
N LEU A 33 18.11 -3.11 17.55
CA LEU A 33 19.19 -4.10 17.65
C LEU A 33 19.59 -4.27 19.11
N ARG A 34 19.14 -5.36 19.75
CA ARG A 34 19.42 -5.63 21.16
C ARG A 34 20.32 -6.85 21.34
N THR A 35 20.12 -7.89 20.56
CA THR A 35 20.87 -9.16 20.66
C THR A 35 21.77 -9.42 19.46
N ILE A 36 22.63 -10.43 19.56
CA ILE A 36 23.42 -10.92 18.42
C ILE A 36 22.49 -11.39 17.29
N GLU A 37 21.41 -12.11 17.62
CA GLU A 37 20.39 -12.52 16.64
C GLU A 37 19.80 -11.31 15.90
N ASP A 38 19.44 -10.23 16.59
CA ASP A 38 18.92 -9.02 15.93
C ASP A 38 19.91 -8.45 14.92
N ALA A 39 21.20 -8.45 15.25
CA ALA A 39 22.26 -7.96 14.37
C ALA A 39 22.47 -8.86 13.14
N LEU A 40 22.40 -10.18 13.29
CA LEU A 40 22.53 -11.12 12.15
C LEU A 40 21.40 -11.01 11.13
N PHE A 41 20.22 -10.59 11.56
CA PHE A 41 19.08 -10.36 10.67
C PHE A 41 18.94 -8.89 10.25
N PHE A 42 19.88 -8.02 10.64
CA PHE A 42 19.92 -6.62 10.22
C PHE A 42 20.65 -6.48 8.88
N VAL A 43 19.96 -6.88 7.82
CA VAL A 43 20.53 -6.92 6.47
C VAL A 43 20.86 -5.52 5.91
N PRO A 44 21.88 -5.40 5.03
CA PRO A 44 22.21 -4.14 4.36
C PRO A 44 21.08 -3.64 3.45
N LEU A 45 20.95 -2.32 3.33
CA LEU A 45 20.00 -1.68 2.38
C LEU A 45 20.40 -1.91 0.93
N ARG A 46 21.71 -1.89 0.68
CA ARG A 46 22.31 -2.11 -0.64
C ARG A 46 23.75 -2.58 -0.49
N HIS A 47 24.27 -3.12 -1.58
CA HIS A 47 25.69 -3.41 -1.73
C HIS A 47 26.28 -2.45 -2.76
N GLU A 48 27.40 -1.83 -2.41
CA GLU A 48 28.16 -1.00 -3.33
C GLU A 48 29.25 -1.85 -3.96
N ASP A 49 29.27 -1.92 -5.29
CA ASP A 49 30.36 -2.59 -5.99
C ASP A 49 31.65 -1.78 -5.87
N ARG A 50 32.52 -2.25 -4.97
CA ARG A 50 33.88 -1.73 -4.76
C ARG A 50 34.92 -2.77 -5.19
N THR A 51 34.54 -3.75 -6.02
CA THR A 51 35.46 -4.75 -6.58
C THR A 51 36.39 -4.16 -7.63
N ARG A 52 35.90 -3.18 -8.42
CA ARG A 52 36.64 -2.56 -9.52
C ARG A 52 37.10 -1.16 -9.16
N LEU A 53 38.42 -0.99 -9.07
CA LEU A 53 39.03 0.33 -8.99
C LEU A 53 39.10 0.95 -10.39
N THR A 54 38.37 2.03 -10.58
CA THR A 54 38.37 2.82 -11.81
C THR A 54 39.59 3.75 -11.80
N PRO A 55 40.49 3.68 -12.80
CA PRO A 55 41.60 4.62 -12.92
C PRO A 55 41.08 6.05 -13.04
N PHE A 56 41.77 7.03 -12.46
CA PHE A 56 41.34 8.44 -12.47
C PHE A 56 41.05 9.00 -13.86
N ARG A 57 41.81 8.58 -14.89
CA ARG A 57 41.58 9.00 -16.28
C ARG A 57 40.25 8.50 -16.87
N SER A 58 39.73 7.39 -16.35
CA SER A 58 38.51 6.72 -16.85
C SER A 58 37.25 7.12 -16.07
N LEU A 59 37.37 8.06 -15.13
CA LEU A 59 36.24 8.57 -14.36
C LEU A 59 35.31 9.40 -15.25
N VAL A 60 34.04 8.99 -15.32
CA VAL A 60 33.01 9.65 -16.12
C VAL A 60 32.16 10.58 -15.24
N PRO A 61 32.10 11.90 -15.54
CA PRO A 61 31.23 12.82 -14.80
C PRO A 61 29.77 12.38 -14.80
N GLY A 62 29.11 12.51 -13.65
CA GLY A 62 27.71 12.14 -13.45
C GLY A 62 27.51 10.74 -12.86
N GLN A 63 28.50 9.85 -12.96
CA GLN A 63 28.46 8.47 -12.44
C GLN A 63 29.11 8.35 -11.06
N ALA A 64 28.71 7.34 -10.30
CA ALA A 64 29.44 6.94 -9.09
C ALA A 64 30.58 6.00 -9.47
N ALA A 65 31.75 6.20 -8.88
CA ALA A 65 32.92 5.37 -9.14
C ALA A 65 33.74 5.14 -7.88
N THR A 66 34.38 3.97 -7.81
CA THR A 66 35.38 3.64 -6.80
C THR A 66 36.76 3.79 -7.43
N CYS A 67 37.65 4.56 -6.81
CA CYS A 67 39.00 4.82 -7.31
C CYS A 67 40.01 4.85 -6.17
N SER A 68 41.27 4.52 -6.44
CA SER A 68 42.36 4.53 -5.44
C SER A 68 43.51 5.40 -5.91
N GLY A 69 44.12 6.14 -5.00
CA GLY A 69 45.32 6.91 -5.29
C GLY A 69 46.04 7.38 -4.03
N VAL A 70 47.28 7.84 -4.20
CA VAL A 70 48.09 8.39 -3.12
C VAL A 70 47.83 9.88 -2.98
N ILE A 71 47.66 10.35 -1.75
CA ILE A 71 47.46 11.77 -1.46
C ILE A 71 48.74 12.53 -1.79
N VAL A 72 48.68 13.37 -2.82
CA VAL A 72 49.78 14.23 -3.26
C VAL A 72 49.67 15.66 -2.75
N GLY A 73 48.48 16.11 -2.35
CA GLY A 73 48.26 17.44 -1.79
C GLY A 73 47.01 17.50 -0.92
N VAL A 74 47.07 18.32 0.13
CA VAL A 74 45.95 18.59 1.05
C VAL A 74 45.83 20.11 1.18
N SER A 75 44.65 20.65 0.91
CA SER A 75 44.39 22.08 0.89
C SER A 75 43.15 22.40 1.72
N PRO A 76 43.33 22.87 2.97
CA PRO A 76 42.23 23.30 3.81
C PRO A 76 41.64 24.63 3.36
N PRO A 77 40.41 24.97 3.79
CA PRO A 77 39.78 26.24 3.45
C PRO A 77 40.59 27.42 4.00
N PRO A 78 40.70 28.53 3.25
CA PRO A 78 41.40 29.72 3.72
C PRO A 78 40.80 30.28 5.03
N PRO A 79 41.61 30.90 5.90
CA PRO A 79 41.12 31.56 7.11
C PRO A 79 39.98 32.54 6.79
N GLY A 80 38.88 32.48 7.56
CA GLY A 80 37.69 33.33 7.37
C GLY A 80 36.75 32.92 6.23
N ARG A 81 37.08 31.91 5.40
CA ARG A 81 36.23 31.40 4.32
C ARG A 81 35.76 29.96 4.56
N SER A 82 35.01 29.76 5.64
CA SER A 82 34.51 28.44 6.08
C SER A 82 33.56 27.74 5.09
N ARG A 83 33.01 28.47 4.11
CA ARG A 83 32.18 27.95 3.01
C ARG A 83 32.96 27.30 1.87
N VAL A 84 34.29 27.44 1.82
CA VAL A 84 35.13 26.75 0.82
C VAL A 84 35.36 25.31 1.30
N PRO A 85 35.28 24.29 0.41
CA PRO A 85 35.51 22.91 0.81
C PRO A 85 36.99 22.63 1.06
N PHE A 86 37.27 21.68 1.96
CA PHE A 86 38.59 21.07 2.10
C PHE A 86 38.84 20.16 0.92
N THR A 87 39.99 20.30 0.28
CA THR A 87 40.32 19.56 -0.94
C THR A 87 41.56 18.71 -0.75
N VAL A 88 41.52 17.49 -1.29
CA VAL A 88 42.64 16.55 -1.31
C VAL A 88 42.88 16.16 -2.74
N MET A 89 44.12 16.32 -3.20
CA MET A 89 44.53 15.90 -4.53
C MET A 89 45.19 14.53 -4.44
N LEU A 90 44.72 13.59 -5.26
CA LEU A 90 45.19 12.23 -5.32
C LEU A 90 45.82 11.94 -6.68
N ARG A 91 46.81 11.07 -6.68
CA ARG A 91 47.49 10.58 -7.89
C ARG A 91 47.44 9.05 -7.94
N ASP A 92 47.09 8.53 -9.11
CA ASP A 92 47.25 7.12 -9.46
C ASP A 92 48.23 7.00 -10.65
N SER A 93 48.34 5.80 -11.24
CA SER A 93 49.15 5.58 -12.43
C SER A 93 48.59 6.25 -13.70
N SER A 94 47.31 6.65 -13.70
CA SER A 94 46.60 7.15 -14.88
C SER A 94 46.45 8.68 -14.94
N GLY A 95 46.52 9.36 -13.79
CA GLY A 95 46.39 10.81 -13.68
C GLY A 95 46.16 11.32 -12.26
N TYR A 96 45.39 12.41 -12.17
CA TYR A 96 45.07 13.10 -10.92
C TYR A 96 43.56 13.26 -10.78
N ALA A 97 43.07 13.14 -9.55
CA ALA A 97 41.70 13.45 -9.18
C ALA A 97 41.69 14.29 -7.90
N THR A 98 40.67 15.14 -7.75
CA THR A 98 40.48 15.93 -6.52
C THR A 98 39.27 15.41 -5.77
N ALA A 99 39.39 15.24 -4.45
CA ALA A 99 38.27 14.98 -3.57
C ALA A 99 38.00 16.21 -2.70
N SER A 100 36.73 16.54 -2.49
CA SER A 100 36.35 17.75 -1.75
C SER A 100 35.27 17.47 -0.70
N TRP A 101 35.42 18.01 0.52
CA TRP A 101 34.47 17.86 1.62
C TRP A 101 34.10 19.19 2.28
N PHE A 102 32.85 19.32 2.69
CA PHE A 102 32.38 20.35 3.62
C PHE A 102 32.39 19.75 5.05
N GLY A 103 32.90 20.47 6.05
CA GLY A 103 33.04 19.93 7.44
C GLY A 103 34.40 19.30 7.77
N TRP A 104 35.48 20.04 7.56
CA TRP A 104 36.85 19.52 7.37
C TRP A 104 37.74 19.34 8.61
N ARG A 105 37.33 19.83 9.78
CA ARG A 105 38.21 19.93 10.96
C ARG A 105 38.76 18.58 11.44
N TYR A 106 38.00 17.51 11.25
CA TYR A 106 38.43 16.14 11.52
C TYR A 106 39.31 15.59 10.38
N LEU A 107 38.89 15.77 9.13
CA LEU A 107 39.58 15.27 7.94
C LEU A 107 41.01 15.79 7.81
N ALA A 108 41.25 17.05 8.17
CA ALA A 108 42.60 17.63 8.16
C ALA A 108 43.57 16.97 9.16
N ARG A 109 43.08 16.25 10.17
CA ARG A 109 43.91 15.48 11.10
C ARG A 109 44.20 14.07 10.60
N VAL A 110 43.24 13.48 9.88
CA VAL A 110 43.26 12.09 9.44
C VAL A 110 44.00 11.94 8.11
N LEU A 111 43.71 12.82 7.15
CA LEU A 111 44.22 12.73 5.77
C LEU A 111 45.53 13.49 5.64
N LYS A 112 46.62 12.73 5.45
CA LYS A 112 47.99 13.25 5.33
C LYS A 112 48.59 12.86 3.99
N ARG A 113 49.49 13.71 3.49
CA ARG A 113 50.25 13.47 2.25
C ARG A 113 51.02 12.15 2.35
N GLY A 114 51.03 11.38 1.27
CA GLY A 114 51.69 10.07 1.19
C GLY A 114 50.82 8.89 1.60
N GLN A 115 49.65 9.11 2.21
CA GLN A 115 48.70 8.02 2.47
C GLN A 115 48.02 7.57 1.17
N GLN A 116 47.79 6.27 1.04
CA GLN A 116 46.95 5.73 -0.01
C GLN A 116 45.48 5.78 0.45
N LEU A 117 44.62 6.25 -0.46
CA LEU A 117 43.21 6.46 -0.20
C LEU A 117 42.38 5.73 -1.25
N VAL A 118 41.32 5.04 -0.83
CA VAL A 118 40.24 4.59 -1.69
C VAL A 118 39.08 5.55 -1.51
N LEU A 119 38.54 6.02 -2.63
CA LEU A 119 37.42 6.94 -2.69
C LEU A 119 36.26 6.29 -3.41
N HIS A 120 35.06 6.44 -2.86
CA HIS A 120 33.82 6.08 -3.55
C HIS A 120 32.88 7.28 -3.52
N GLY A 121 32.41 7.71 -4.69
CA GLY A 121 31.46 8.81 -4.74
C GLY A 121 31.12 9.24 -6.14
N ARG A 122 30.24 10.23 -6.23
CA ARG A 122 29.79 10.78 -7.51
C ARG A 122 30.89 11.65 -8.12
N VAL A 123 31.25 11.33 -9.35
CA VAL A 123 32.23 12.06 -10.13
C VAL A 123 31.59 13.32 -10.67
N GLY A 124 32.15 14.47 -10.31
CA GLY A 124 31.81 15.78 -10.83
C GLY A 124 32.94 16.37 -11.67
N ARG A 125 32.68 17.56 -12.22
CA ARG A 125 33.67 18.34 -12.95
C ARG A 125 33.66 19.77 -12.43
N TYR A 126 34.81 20.29 -12.03
CA TYR A 126 34.94 21.66 -11.55
C TYR A 126 36.17 22.32 -12.18
N LYS A 127 35.96 23.45 -12.87
CA LYS A 127 37.00 24.17 -13.62
C LYS A 127 37.86 23.26 -14.53
N GLY A 128 37.22 22.28 -15.17
CA GLY A 128 37.87 21.32 -16.07
C GLY A 128 38.47 20.09 -15.40
N ALA A 129 38.74 20.13 -14.09
CA ALA A 129 39.30 19.01 -13.33
C ALA A 129 38.20 18.03 -12.85
N ILE A 130 38.57 16.76 -12.73
CA ILE A 130 37.72 15.72 -12.13
C ILE A 130 37.69 15.92 -10.63
N VAL A 131 36.48 16.08 -10.09
CA VAL A 131 36.26 16.31 -8.66
C VAL A 131 35.23 15.34 -8.12
N LEU A 132 35.60 14.57 -7.10
CA LEU A 132 34.65 13.80 -6.31
C LEU A 132 34.16 14.71 -5.17
N GLN A 133 32.86 14.99 -5.15
CA GLN A 133 32.24 15.84 -4.14
C GLN A 133 31.67 14.99 -3.01
N GLN A 134 32.13 15.27 -1.79
CA GLN A 134 31.84 14.52 -0.56
C GLN A 134 31.94 12.99 -0.74
N PRO A 135 33.03 12.47 -1.35
CA PRO A 135 33.16 11.03 -1.50
C PRO A 135 33.36 10.39 -0.12
N ASP A 136 32.87 9.16 0.01
CA ASP A 136 33.34 8.28 1.06
C ASP A 136 34.82 8.02 0.84
N TYR A 137 35.57 8.02 1.92
CA TYR A 137 37.01 7.79 1.88
C TYR A 137 37.42 6.68 2.82
N GLU A 138 38.50 6.03 2.44
CA GLU A 138 39.15 5.01 3.23
C GLU A 138 40.66 5.16 3.11
N VAL A 139 41.33 5.33 4.24
CA VAL A 139 42.79 5.25 4.32
C VAL A 139 43.16 3.77 4.32
N VAL A 140 44.01 3.41 3.36
CA VAL A 140 44.60 2.07 3.23
C VAL A 140 45.65 1.96 4.34
N GLU A 141 45.36 1.16 5.36
CA GLU A 141 46.23 0.85 6.49
C GLU A 141 46.53 -0.66 6.46
N ASN A 142 47.79 -1.04 6.26
CA ASN A 142 48.22 -2.45 6.14
C ASN A 142 47.65 -3.32 7.29
N GLY A 143 46.54 -4.04 7.03
CA GLY A 143 45.83 -4.85 8.01
C GLY A 143 44.66 -5.63 7.40
N GLU A 144 44.27 -6.73 8.06
CA GLU A 144 43.20 -7.63 7.58
C GLU A 144 41.83 -6.94 7.38
N ASP A 145 41.58 -5.83 8.08
CA ASP A 145 40.38 -4.98 7.95
C ASP A 145 40.23 -4.32 6.55
N GLU A 146 41.30 -4.18 5.75
CA GLU A 146 41.27 -3.54 4.42
C GLU A 146 40.33 -4.23 3.43
N ARG A 147 40.26 -5.58 3.51
CA ARG A 147 39.45 -6.37 2.60
C ARG A 147 37.96 -6.24 2.89
N LEU A 148 37.56 -5.83 4.09
CA LEU A 148 36.14 -5.73 4.50
C LEU A 148 35.43 -4.51 3.92
N HIS A 149 36.19 -3.48 3.60
CA HIS A 149 35.66 -2.19 3.18
C HIS A 149 35.98 -1.84 1.72
N THR A 150 36.87 -2.60 1.07
CA THR A 150 37.27 -2.44 -0.35
C THR A 150 37.47 -3.81 -1.04
N GLY A 151 37.39 -3.86 -2.38
CA GLY A 151 37.68 -5.08 -3.15
C GLY A 151 36.58 -6.15 -3.12
N ARG A 152 35.38 -5.82 -2.64
CA ARG A 152 34.20 -6.70 -2.62
C ARG A 152 32.92 -5.92 -2.89
N LEU A 153 31.80 -6.63 -2.91
CA LEU A 153 30.47 -6.06 -2.77
C LEU A 153 30.32 -5.59 -1.32
N VAL A 154 30.37 -4.28 -1.10
CA VAL A 154 30.49 -3.69 0.24
C VAL A 154 29.10 -3.36 0.78
N PRO A 155 28.69 -3.89 1.96
CA PRO A 155 27.37 -3.62 2.51
C PRO A 155 27.25 -2.19 3.04
N VAL A 156 26.08 -1.62 2.78
CA VAL A 156 25.64 -0.31 3.27
C VAL A 156 24.40 -0.49 4.12
N TYR A 157 24.53 -0.26 5.42
CA TYR A 157 23.45 -0.43 6.39
C TYR A 157 22.64 0.86 6.59
N SER A 158 21.43 0.76 7.14
CA SER A 158 20.73 1.96 7.59
C SER A 158 21.45 2.56 8.81
N LEU A 159 21.83 3.84 8.72
CA LEU A 159 22.60 4.50 9.79
C LEU A 159 21.70 5.04 10.90
N THR A 160 22.26 5.10 12.10
CA THR A 160 21.73 5.89 13.23
C THR A 160 22.66 7.08 13.47
N GLU A 161 22.11 8.19 13.96
CA GLU A 161 22.90 9.38 14.27
C GLU A 161 24.08 9.04 15.20
N GLY A 162 25.30 9.35 14.73
CA GLY A 162 26.54 9.13 15.47
C GLY A 162 27.18 7.74 15.34
N LEU A 163 26.65 6.82 14.53
CA LEU A 163 27.32 5.54 14.21
C LEU A 163 27.82 5.52 12.76
N PRO A 164 29.15 5.53 12.51
CA PRO A 164 29.68 5.53 11.15
C PRO A 164 29.58 4.15 10.48
N GLN A 165 29.36 4.11 9.15
CA GLN A 165 29.25 2.86 8.36
C GLN A 165 30.39 1.87 8.64
N ARG A 166 31.63 2.36 8.71
CA ARG A 166 32.82 1.51 8.93
C ARG A 166 32.72 0.72 10.24
N ALA A 167 32.39 1.42 11.33
CA ALA A 167 32.28 0.78 12.65
C ALA A 167 31.15 -0.26 12.69
N LEU A 168 30.02 0.04 12.04
CA LEU A 168 28.91 -0.90 11.91
C LEU A 168 29.28 -2.11 11.06
N ARG A 169 29.95 -1.91 9.92
CA ARG A 169 30.40 -3.00 9.05
C ARG A 169 31.40 -3.93 9.73
N SER A 170 32.41 -3.39 10.42
CA SER A 170 33.38 -4.22 11.17
C SER A 170 32.73 -4.95 12.35
N LEU A 171 31.66 -4.40 12.94
CA LEU A 171 30.87 -5.11 13.93
C LEU A 171 30.10 -6.27 13.28
N MET A 172 29.37 -5.99 12.20
CA MET A 172 28.57 -7.00 11.48
C MET A 172 29.43 -8.12 10.92
N TRP A 173 30.61 -7.83 10.37
CA TRP A 173 31.55 -8.84 9.89
C TRP A 173 31.88 -9.84 11.00
N ARG A 174 32.33 -9.34 12.15
CA ARG A 174 32.72 -10.19 13.28
C ARG A 174 31.56 -11.05 13.77
N LEU A 175 30.38 -10.45 13.93
CA LEU A 175 29.19 -11.19 14.37
C LEU A 175 28.76 -12.27 13.38
N VAL A 176 28.76 -11.96 12.08
CA VAL A 176 28.40 -12.91 11.03
C VAL A 176 29.41 -14.05 10.96
N GLU A 177 30.71 -13.75 11.05
CA GLU A 177 31.77 -14.76 11.02
C GLU A 177 31.72 -15.69 12.23
N SER A 178 31.47 -15.17 13.43
CA SER A 178 31.45 -15.99 14.65
C SER A 178 30.13 -16.72 14.89
N HIS A 179 28.98 -16.12 14.58
CA HIS A 179 27.67 -16.61 15.04
C HIS A 179 26.71 -17.03 13.93
N ALA A 180 26.97 -16.76 12.64
CA ALA A 180 26.02 -17.14 11.58
C ALA A 180 25.79 -18.66 11.48
N ALA A 181 26.79 -19.47 11.83
CA ALA A 181 26.69 -20.94 11.83
C ALA A 181 25.84 -21.49 12.99
N GLU A 182 25.63 -20.69 14.05
CA GLU A 182 24.81 -21.08 15.20
C GLU A 182 23.31 -20.90 14.94
N VAL A 183 22.95 -20.19 13.86
CA VAL A 183 21.56 -19.96 13.49
C VAL A 183 20.94 -21.27 13.00
N GLU A 184 19.96 -21.76 13.75
CA GLU A 184 19.26 -23.01 13.45
C GLU A 184 18.49 -22.91 12.12
N GLU A 185 18.57 -23.97 11.32
CA GLU A 185 17.81 -24.05 10.07
C GLU A 185 16.32 -24.20 10.36
N VAL A 186 15.54 -23.22 9.89
CA VAL A 186 14.10 -23.13 10.14
C VAL A 186 13.31 -23.90 9.09
N LEU A 187 13.75 -23.90 7.83
CA LEU A 187 13.01 -24.51 6.74
C LEU A 187 13.22 -26.04 6.68
N PRO A 188 12.17 -26.84 6.49
CA PRO A 188 12.31 -28.26 6.21
C PRO A 188 13.16 -28.50 4.95
N GLU A 189 14.02 -29.52 4.98
CA GLU A 189 14.89 -29.85 3.84
C GLU A 189 14.09 -30.10 2.56
N SER A 190 12.88 -30.67 2.67
CA SER A 190 12.02 -30.88 1.51
C SER A 190 11.55 -29.59 0.84
N VAL A 191 11.31 -28.52 1.62
CA VAL A 191 10.93 -27.19 1.09
C VAL A 191 12.14 -26.55 0.42
N ARG A 192 13.30 -26.60 1.08
CA ARG A 192 14.57 -26.07 0.52
C ARG A 192 14.93 -26.73 -0.81
N GLY A 193 14.86 -28.06 -0.87
CA GLY A 193 15.14 -28.83 -2.08
C GLY A 193 14.20 -28.49 -3.24
N ARG A 194 12.88 -28.47 -3.00
CA ARG A 194 11.89 -28.11 -4.04
C ARG A 194 12.06 -26.69 -4.57
N ARG A 195 12.48 -25.76 -3.71
CA ARG A 195 12.57 -24.33 -4.04
C ARG A 195 13.98 -23.89 -4.45
N GLY A 196 14.97 -24.78 -4.38
CA GLY A 196 16.37 -24.46 -4.67
C GLY A 196 16.92 -23.36 -3.75
N LEU A 197 16.62 -23.44 -2.46
CA LEU A 197 17.01 -22.42 -1.47
C LEU A 197 18.29 -22.83 -0.74
N VAL A 198 19.25 -21.90 -0.66
CA VAL A 198 20.48 -22.07 0.14
C VAL A 198 20.17 -22.17 1.63
N GLY A 199 21.05 -22.76 2.44
CA GLY A 199 20.87 -22.86 3.90
C GLY A 199 20.87 -21.49 4.60
N LEU A 200 20.20 -21.38 5.75
CA LEU A 200 20.01 -20.10 6.44
C LEU A 200 21.33 -19.42 6.83
N ALA A 201 22.26 -20.17 7.42
CA ALA A 201 23.58 -19.66 7.80
C ALA A 201 24.35 -19.10 6.58
N GLN A 202 24.25 -19.77 5.42
CA GLN A 202 24.87 -19.30 4.18
C GLN A 202 24.19 -18.02 3.68
N ALA A 203 22.85 -17.97 3.69
CA ALA A 203 22.10 -16.78 3.29
C ALA A 203 22.43 -15.57 4.17
N ILE A 204 22.60 -15.74 5.48
CA ILE A 204 23.01 -14.63 6.37
C ILE A 204 24.39 -14.11 5.99
N ARG A 205 25.36 -15.01 5.76
CA ARG A 205 26.71 -14.64 5.34
C ARG A 205 26.70 -13.87 4.02
N ASP A 206 26.06 -14.44 3.00
CA ASP A 206 26.00 -13.85 1.66
C ASP A 206 25.11 -12.60 1.59
N ALA A 207 24.15 -12.44 2.49
CA ALA A 207 23.36 -11.21 2.56
C ALA A 207 24.16 -10.02 3.14
N HIS A 208 25.16 -10.28 3.98
CA HIS A 208 26.01 -9.24 4.57
C HIS A 208 27.29 -9.03 3.75
N PHE A 209 27.92 -10.11 3.33
CA PHE A 209 29.22 -10.09 2.68
C PHE A 209 29.28 -11.10 1.53
N PRO A 210 28.54 -10.86 0.45
CA PRO A 210 28.53 -11.75 -0.71
C PRO A 210 29.87 -11.74 -1.44
N GLU A 211 30.31 -12.91 -1.89
CA GLU A 211 31.45 -13.04 -2.80
C GLU A 211 31.08 -12.72 -4.25
N THR A 212 29.82 -12.94 -4.64
CA THR A 212 29.31 -12.72 -6.00
C THR A 212 27.89 -12.17 -5.98
N ASP A 213 27.48 -11.49 -7.04
CA ASP A 213 26.09 -11.04 -7.21
C ASP A 213 25.09 -12.22 -7.21
N ALA A 214 25.52 -13.38 -7.71
CA ALA A 214 24.70 -14.59 -7.69
C ALA A 214 24.46 -15.11 -6.26
N ALA A 215 25.48 -15.09 -5.41
CA ALA A 215 25.36 -15.44 -4.00
C ALA A 215 24.45 -14.44 -3.25
N LEU A 216 24.62 -13.14 -3.51
CA LEU A 216 23.75 -12.10 -2.97
C LEU A 216 22.29 -12.32 -3.38
N ALA A 217 22.02 -12.58 -4.66
CA ALA A 217 20.67 -12.83 -5.16
C ALA A 217 20.04 -14.08 -4.52
N ALA A 218 20.81 -15.16 -4.36
CA ALA A 218 20.35 -16.38 -3.69
C ALA A 218 20.03 -16.14 -2.20
N ALA A 219 20.87 -15.36 -1.50
CA ALA A 219 20.68 -14.96 -0.12
C ALA A 219 19.45 -14.07 0.08
N SER A 220 19.31 -13.02 -0.74
CA SER A 220 18.13 -12.14 -0.73
C SER A 220 16.86 -12.93 -1.00
N ARG A 221 16.87 -13.85 -1.98
CA ARG A 221 15.73 -14.73 -2.25
C ARG A 221 15.42 -15.63 -1.05
N ARG A 222 16.42 -16.24 -0.42
CA ARG A 222 16.22 -17.10 0.76
C ARG A 222 15.61 -16.35 1.93
N LEU A 223 16.18 -15.21 2.31
CA LEU A 223 15.69 -14.43 3.46
C LEU A 223 14.28 -13.86 3.20
N SER A 224 14.02 -13.38 1.98
CA SER A 224 12.70 -12.90 1.59
C SER A 224 11.66 -14.04 1.60
N PHE A 225 12.05 -15.23 1.15
CA PHE A 225 11.18 -16.41 1.18
C PHE A 225 10.86 -16.86 2.60
N ASP A 226 11.83 -16.86 3.51
CA ASP A 226 11.59 -17.20 4.92
C ASP A 226 10.58 -16.24 5.57
N GLU A 227 10.73 -14.92 5.36
CA GLU A 227 9.77 -13.93 5.87
C GLU A 227 8.39 -14.08 5.23
N GLY A 228 8.33 -14.26 3.91
CA GLY A 228 7.10 -14.48 3.16
C GLY A 228 6.38 -15.76 3.60
N LEU A 229 7.10 -16.86 3.81
CA LEU A 229 6.56 -18.13 4.25
C LEU A 229 5.98 -18.02 5.66
N LEU A 230 6.71 -17.43 6.60
CA LEU A 230 6.23 -17.25 7.97
C LEU A 230 4.95 -16.41 8.03
N LEU A 231 4.88 -15.35 7.23
CA LEU A 231 3.67 -14.55 7.09
C LEU A 231 2.51 -15.37 6.53
N GLN A 232 2.71 -16.04 5.38
CA GLN A 232 1.67 -16.84 4.72
C GLN A 232 1.21 -18.02 5.58
N LEU A 233 2.11 -18.60 6.38
CA LEU A 233 1.81 -19.70 7.31
C LEU A 233 0.92 -19.24 8.45
N GLY A 234 1.22 -18.09 9.07
CA GLY A 234 0.36 -17.49 10.09
C GLY A 234 -1.04 -17.19 9.55
N LEU A 235 -1.12 -16.60 8.34
CA LEU A 235 -2.40 -16.32 7.66
C LEU A 235 -3.17 -17.60 7.30
N ALA A 236 -2.48 -18.65 6.82
CA ALA A 236 -3.10 -19.93 6.51
C ALA A 236 -3.67 -20.64 7.75
N ILE A 237 -2.95 -20.59 8.89
CA ILE A 237 -3.44 -21.12 10.17
C ILE A 237 -4.68 -20.34 10.64
N LEU A 238 -4.66 -19.00 10.54
CA LEU A 238 -5.82 -18.16 10.87
C LEU A 238 -7.05 -18.53 10.04
N ARG A 239 -6.91 -18.64 8.71
CA ARG A 239 -8.01 -19.08 7.82
C ARG A 239 -8.53 -20.47 8.19
N SER A 240 -7.65 -21.41 8.49
CA SER A 240 -8.07 -22.76 8.89
C SER A 240 -8.86 -22.78 10.20
N ARG A 241 -8.66 -21.80 11.10
CA ARG A 241 -9.44 -21.68 12.34
C ARG A 241 -10.82 -21.07 12.08
N VAL A 242 -10.90 -20.02 11.25
CA VAL A 242 -12.18 -19.44 10.82
C VAL A 242 -13.03 -20.49 10.09
N ALA A 243 -12.43 -21.27 9.19
CA ALA A 243 -13.11 -22.36 8.47
C ALA A 243 -13.63 -23.49 9.40
N ARG A 244 -13.17 -23.54 10.66
CA ARG A 244 -13.67 -24.49 11.67
C ARG A 244 -14.84 -23.95 12.49
N ALA A 245 -15.11 -22.64 12.46
CA ALA A 245 -16.31 -22.11 13.08
C ALA A 245 -17.54 -22.69 12.34
N ARG A 246 -18.51 -23.21 13.09
CA ARG A 246 -19.80 -23.58 12.49
C ARG A 246 -20.45 -22.31 11.99
N GLY A 247 -20.62 -22.22 10.67
CA GLY A 247 -21.28 -21.11 10.00
C GLY A 247 -22.71 -21.46 9.61
N LEU A 248 -23.33 -20.53 8.91
CA LEU A 248 -24.66 -20.70 8.33
C LEU A 248 -24.53 -21.24 6.90
N ALA A 249 -25.21 -22.34 6.59
CA ALA A 249 -25.29 -22.84 5.22
C ALA A 249 -26.52 -22.23 4.52
N LEU A 250 -26.29 -21.16 3.77
CA LEU A 250 -27.32 -20.40 3.05
C LEU A 250 -27.47 -20.93 1.62
N ASN A 251 -28.34 -21.95 1.45
CA ASN A 251 -28.58 -22.58 0.14
C ASN A 251 -30.09 -22.61 -0.25
N PRO A 252 -30.70 -21.43 -0.51
CA PRO A 252 -32.08 -21.33 -1.00
C PRO A 252 -32.20 -21.76 -2.47
N ARG A 253 -33.44 -21.80 -3.00
CA ARG A 253 -33.69 -22.18 -4.41
C ARG A 253 -33.14 -21.17 -5.43
N GLY A 254 -33.06 -19.89 -5.04
CA GLY A 254 -32.55 -18.80 -5.87
C GLY A 254 -33.63 -18.02 -6.64
N ASP A 255 -34.90 -18.12 -6.23
CA ASP A 255 -36.03 -17.48 -6.91
C ASP A 255 -35.95 -15.95 -6.89
N LEU A 256 -35.42 -15.35 -5.82
CA LEU A 256 -35.25 -13.89 -5.75
C LEU A 256 -34.12 -13.42 -6.66
N VAL A 257 -33.01 -14.15 -6.69
CA VAL A 257 -31.85 -13.87 -7.56
C VAL A 257 -32.25 -13.99 -9.03
N ALA A 258 -33.01 -15.03 -9.40
CA ALA A 258 -33.53 -15.20 -10.75
C ALA A 258 -34.45 -14.04 -11.18
N ARG A 259 -35.36 -13.61 -10.29
CA ARG A 259 -36.25 -12.44 -10.54
C ARG A 259 -35.48 -11.13 -10.66
N LEU A 260 -34.43 -10.93 -9.86
CA LEU A 260 -33.54 -9.77 -10.00
C LEU A 260 -32.89 -9.76 -11.39
N ARG A 261 -32.25 -10.88 -11.78
CA ARG A 261 -31.57 -11.03 -13.06
C ARG A 261 -32.50 -10.79 -14.26
N ALA A 262 -33.73 -11.29 -14.20
CA ALA A 262 -34.72 -11.09 -15.26
C ALA A 262 -35.17 -9.63 -15.43
N ARG A 263 -35.02 -8.79 -14.39
CA ARG A 263 -35.37 -7.36 -14.41
C ARG A 263 -34.22 -6.45 -14.82
N LEU A 264 -32.99 -6.95 -14.84
CA LEU A 264 -31.85 -6.11 -15.22
C LEU A 264 -31.95 -5.75 -16.71
N PRO A 265 -31.77 -4.46 -17.08
CA PRO A 265 -31.78 -4.05 -18.47
C PRO A 265 -30.50 -4.45 -19.23
N TRP A 266 -29.59 -5.16 -18.58
CA TRP A 266 -28.28 -5.57 -19.10
C TRP A 266 -27.91 -6.96 -18.57
N LYS A 267 -26.95 -7.61 -19.23
CA LYS A 267 -26.43 -8.92 -18.83
C LYS A 267 -25.20 -8.76 -17.95
N LEU A 268 -25.06 -9.66 -16.96
CA LEU A 268 -23.86 -9.74 -16.13
C LEU A 268 -22.63 -10.08 -17.01
N THR A 269 -21.46 -9.56 -16.62
CA THR A 269 -20.18 -9.91 -17.25
C THR A 269 -19.72 -11.32 -16.87
N GLY A 270 -18.76 -11.88 -17.60
CA GLY A 270 -18.17 -13.19 -17.26
C GLY A 270 -17.50 -13.16 -15.89
N ALA A 271 -16.83 -12.04 -15.57
CA ALA A 271 -16.25 -11.81 -14.24
C ALA A 271 -17.32 -11.77 -13.14
N GLN A 272 -18.45 -11.07 -13.38
CA GLN A 272 -19.55 -10.99 -12.41
C GLN A 272 -20.21 -12.36 -12.18
N GLU A 273 -20.40 -13.17 -13.23
CA GLU A 273 -20.96 -14.53 -13.10
C GLU A 273 -20.00 -15.47 -12.35
N ARG A 274 -18.71 -15.43 -12.66
CA ARG A 274 -17.67 -16.21 -11.98
C ARG A 274 -17.63 -15.88 -10.49
N VAL A 275 -17.53 -14.60 -10.16
CA VAL A 275 -17.46 -14.12 -8.77
C VAL A 275 -18.75 -14.41 -8.01
N TRP A 276 -19.91 -14.30 -8.66
CA TRP A 276 -21.18 -14.68 -8.06
C TRP A 276 -21.21 -16.17 -7.70
N GLU A 277 -20.77 -17.04 -8.61
CA GLU A 277 -20.73 -18.48 -8.35
C GLU A 277 -19.76 -18.84 -7.21
N GLU A 278 -18.63 -18.14 -7.08
CA GLU A 278 -17.73 -18.27 -5.93
C GLU A 278 -18.43 -17.89 -4.62
N ILE A 279 -19.08 -16.73 -4.57
CA ILE A 279 -19.83 -16.27 -3.38
C ILE A 279 -20.96 -17.26 -3.03
N ARG A 280 -21.74 -17.70 -4.03
CA ARG A 280 -22.85 -18.62 -3.84
C ARG A 280 -22.39 -19.96 -3.26
N ARG A 281 -21.25 -20.49 -3.72
CA ARG A 281 -20.67 -21.72 -3.19
C ARG A 281 -20.20 -21.57 -1.75
N ASP A 282 -19.55 -20.46 -1.43
CA ASP A 282 -19.08 -20.20 -0.07
C ASP A 282 -20.25 -20.00 0.91
N MET A 283 -21.26 -19.22 0.52
CA MET A 283 -22.47 -19.02 1.34
C MET A 283 -23.23 -20.34 1.58
N ALA A 284 -23.16 -21.30 0.65
CA ALA A 284 -23.79 -22.61 0.81
C ALA A 284 -22.97 -23.59 1.67
N ALA A 285 -21.72 -23.25 2.01
CA ALA A 285 -20.84 -24.09 2.80
C ALA A 285 -21.21 -24.06 4.30
N PRO A 286 -20.84 -25.09 5.08
CA PRO A 286 -21.15 -25.15 6.52
C PRO A 286 -20.23 -24.26 7.40
N HIS A 287 -19.43 -23.39 6.79
CA HIS A 287 -18.47 -22.50 7.45
C HIS A 287 -18.68 -21.07 6.92
N PRO A 288 -18.45 -20.03 7.74
CA PRO A 288 -18.74 -18.66 7.34
C PRO A 288 -17.87 -18.21 6.15
N MET A 289 -18.48 -17.58 5.15
CA MET A 289 -17.78 -16.94 4.04
C MET A 289 -17.06 -15.69 4.54
N HIS A 290 -15.77 -15.57 4.22
CA HIS A 290 -14.95 -14.39 4.51
C HIS A 290 -14.27 -13.95 3.22
N ARG A 291 -14.86 -12.98 2.51
CA ARG A 291 -14.46 -12.69 1.13
C ARG A 291 -14.27 -11.21 0.85
N LEU A 292 -13.18 -10.86 0.17
CA LEU A 292 -12.90 -9.55 -0.39
C LEU A 292 -13.24 -9.55 -1.88
N LEU A 293 -14.27 -8.79 -2.24
CA LEU A 293 -14.66 -8.47 -3.60
C LEU A 293 -13.93 -7.21 -4.08
N GLN A 294 -12.96 -7.40 -4.96
CA GLN A 294 -12.24 -6.33 -5.62
C GLN A 294 -12.79 -6.10 -7.02
N GLY A 295 -12.79 -4.84 -7.45
CA GLY A 295 -13.11 -4.50 -8.82
C GLY A 295 -12.99 -3.00 -9.03
N ASP A 296 -12.76 -2.59 -10.27
CA ASP A 296 -12.64 -1.18 -10.62
C ASP A 296 -13.96 -0.41 -10.34
N VAL A 297 -13.91 0.91 -10.29
CA VAL A 297 -15.08 1.78 -10.16
C VAL A 297 -16.03 1.53 -11.34
N GLY A 298 -17.25 1.08 -11.02
CA GLY A 298 -18.25 0.73 -12.03
C GLY A 298 -18.17 -0.70 -12.58
N SER A 299 -17.33 -1.57 -12.01
CA SER A 299 -17.29 -3.03 -12.34
C SER A 299 -18.54 -3.81 -11.90
N GLY A 300 -19.48 -3.17 -11.19
CA GLY A 300 -20.73 -3.81 -10.75
C GLY A 300 -20.62 -4.57 -9.42
N LYS A 301 -19.69 -4.22 -8.53
CA LYS A 301 -19.61 -4.82 -7.17
C LYS A 301 -20.96 -4.85 -6.44
N THR A 302 -21.74 -3.77 -6.55
CA THR A 302 -23.07 -3.65 -5.94
C THR A 302 -24.05 -4.71 -6.43
N ILE A 303 -24.04 -5.10 -7.72
CA ILE A 303 -24.96 -6.14 -8.21
C ILE A 303 -24.60 -7.52 -7.67
N VAL A 304 -23.31 -7.79 -7.50
CA VAL A 304 -22.83 -9.04 -6.90
C VAL A 304 -23.23 -9.10 -5.41
N ALA A 305 -23.05 -8.01 -4.68
CA ALA A 305 -23.50 -7.91 -3.29
C ALA A 305 -25.03 -8.04 -3.14
N ALA A 306 -25.81 -7.42 -4.04
CA ALA A 306 -27.27 -7.53 -4.04
C ALA A 306 -27.76 -8.98 -4.21
N GLN A 307 -27.09 -9.77 -5.05
CA GLN A 307 -27.39 -11.20 -5.19
C GLN A 307 -27.12 -11.96 -3.88
N GLY A 308 -26.01 -11.66 -3.19
CA GLY A 308 -25.71 -12.26 -1.88
C GLY A 308 -26.74 -11.89 -0.80
N VAL A 309 -27.14 -10.62 -0.76
CA VAL A 309 -28.21 -10.14 0.13
C VAL A 309 -29.51 -10.90 -0.12
N LEU A 310 -29.91 -11.07 -1.38
CA LEU A 310 -31.11 -11.84 -1.73
C LEU A 310 -31.02 -13.31 -1.32
N THR A 311 -29.86 -13.94 -1.47
CA THR A 311 -29.64 -15.33 -1.02
C THR A 311 -29.82 -15.47 0.49
N ALA A 312 -29.26 -14.56 1.29
CA ALA A 312 -29.45 -14.57 2.74
C ALA A 312 -30.93 -14.41 3.12
N ILE A 313 -31.64 -13.49 2.43
CA ILE A 313 -33.06 -13.21 2.67
C ILE A 313 -33.95 -14.39 2.27
N GLU A 314 -33.68 -15.01 1.13
CA GLU A 314 -34.42 -16.18 0.66
C GLU A 314 -34.19 -17.40 1.57
N ALA A 315 -33.03 -17.51 2.20
CA ALA A 315 -32.73 -18.50 3.24
C ALA A 315 -33.41 -18.19 4.60
N GLY A 316 -34.12 -17.06 4.71
CA GLY A 316 -34.83 -16.65 5.92
C GLY A 316 -34.00 -15.81 6.90
N TYR A 317 -32.84 -15.32 6.49
CA TYR A 317 -31.96 -14.49 7.31
C TYR A 317 -32.04 -13.01 6.91
N GLN A 318 -31.63 -12.14 7.81
CA GLN A 318 -31.47 -10.72 7.56
C GLN A 318 -30.07 -10.44 7.01
N ALA A 319 -29.94 -9.35 6.25
CA ALA A 319 -28.66 -8.87 5.75
C ALA A 319 -28.39 -7.43 6.22
N ALA A 320 -27.11 -7.10 6.38
CA ALA A 320 -26.64 -5.76 6.69
C ALA A 320 -25.67 -5.27 5.63
N VAL A 321 -25.85 -4.04 5.15
CA VAL A 321 -24.93 -3.35 4.24
C VAL A 321 -24.35 -2.13 4.95
N MET A 322 -23.04 -2.08 5.06
CA MET A 322 -22.31 -1.07 5.80
C MET A 322 -21.47 -0.20 4.88
N ALA A 323 -21.48 1.10 5.16
CA ALA A 323 -20.68 2.09 4.44
C ALA A 323 -19.90 3.00 5.43
N PRO A 324 -18.76 3.60 5.02
CA PRO A 324 -17.89 4.35 5.92
C PRO A 324 -18.46 5.71 6.31
N THR A 325 -19.31 6.30 5.46
CA THR A 325 -19.91 7.61 5.67
C THR A 325 -21.42 7.53 5.52
N GLU A 326 -22.14 8.47 6.13
CA GLU A 326 -23.60 8.56 6.01
C GLU A 326 -24.02 8.73 4.56
N ILE A 327 -23.29 9.54 3.79
CA ILE A 327 -23.56 9.80 2.37
C ILE A 327 -23.48 8.49 1.55
N LEU A 328 -22.46 7.67 1.80
CA LEU A 328 -22.34 6.37 1.12
C LEU A 328 -23.42 5.38 1.58
N ALA A 329 -23.79 5.40 2.86
CA ALA A 329 -24.88 4.55 3.37
C ALA A 329 -26.23 4.91 2.74
N GLU A 330 -26.53 6.20 2.62
CA GLU A 330 -27.73 6.72 1.94
C GLU A 330 -27.74 6.31 0.45
N GLN A 331 -26.60 6.41 -0.23
CA GLN A 331 -26.49 6.01 -1.63
C GLN A 331 -26.72 4.50 -1.81
N HIS A 332 -26.11 3.67 -0.97
CA HIS A 332 -26.37 2.23 -0.97
C HIS A 332 -27.84 1.95 -0.68
N PHE A 333 -28.44 2.65 0.28
CA PHE A 333 -29.86 2.48 0.57
C PHE A 333 -30.73 2.75 -0.65
N MET A 334 -30.50 3.84 -1.39
CA MET A 334 -31.25 4.12 -2.61
C MET A 334 -31.03 3.05 -3.69
N THR A 335 -29.79 2.60 -3.87
CA THR A 335 -29.45 1.59 -4.90
C THR A 335 -30.05 0.23 -4.57
N PHE A 336 -29.87 -0.25 -3.33
CA PHE A 336 -30.45 -1.51 -2.87
C PHE A 336 -31.98 -1.44 -2.83
N ARG A 337 -32.57 -0.30 -2.48
CA ARG A 337 -34.02 -0.10 -2.54
C ARG A 337 -34.56 -0.32 -3.95
N GLN A 338 -33.94 0.30 -4.97
CA GLN A 338 -34.34 0.12 -6.37
C GLN A 338 -34.25 -1.35 -6.84
N LEU A 339 -33.25 -2.08 -6.36
CA LEU A 339 -33.04 -3.48 -6.74
C LEU A 339 -33.94 -4.47 -5.98
N LEU A 340 -34.20 -4.21 -4.69
CA LEU A 340 -34.75 -5.19 -3.75
C LEU A 340 -36.23 -4.95 -3.41
N GLU A 341 -36.68 -3.70 -3.29
CA GLU A 341 -38.08 -3.36 -2.94
C GLU A 341 -39.08 -3.90 -3.98
N PRO A 342 -38.81 -3.84 -5.31
CA PRO A 342 -39.69 -4.45 -6.31
C PRO A 342 -39.83 -5.98 -6.18
N LEU A 343 -38.93 -6.65 -5.46
CA LEU A 343 -38.95 -8.08 -5.20
C LEU A 343 -39.70 -8.45 -3.91
N GLY A 344 -40.24 -7.45 -3.19
CA GLY A 344 -40.97 -7.63 -1.94
C GLY A 344 -40.09 -7.63 -0.69
N VAL A 345 -38.83 -7.17 -0.80
CA VAL A 345 -37.90 -7.07 0.33
C VAL A 345 -38.07 -5.73 1.03
N ARG A 346 -38.21 -5.71 2.36
CA ARG A 346 -38.28 -4.48 3.16
C ARG A 346 -36.89 -4.09 3.63
N LEU A 347 -36.54 -2.83 3.40
CA LEU A 347 -35.24 -2.28 3.73
C LEU A 347 -35.36 -1.05 4.62
N THR A 348 -34.35 -0.81 5.47
CA THR A 348 -34.27 0.43 6.25
C THR A 348 -32.87 1.02 6.24
N LEU A 349 -32.80 2.32 6.51
CA LEU A 349 -31.56 3.06 6.71
C LEU A 349 -31.33 3.31 8.21
N LEU A 350 -30.13 3.06 8.72
CA LEU A 350 -29.71 3.40 10.08
C LEU A 350 -28.39 4.19 10.06
N THR A 351 -28.49 5.49 10.31
CA THR A 351 -27.36 6.43 10.40
C THR A 351 -27.37 7.19 11.74
N SER A 352 -26.27 7.87 12.05
CA SER A 352 -26.14 8.74 13.24
C SER A 352 -26.94 10.04 13.12
N SER A 353 -27.32 10.45 11.91
CA SER A 353 -28.16 11.62 11.62
C SER A 353 -29.64 11.45 11.97
N LEU A 354 -30.16 10.22 12.11
CA LEU A 354 -31.56 9.97 12.44
C LEU A 354 -31.94 10.45 13.85
N LYS A 355 -33.14 11.00 14.01
CA LYS A 355 -33.67 11.40 15.33
C LYS A 355 -33.73 10.20 16.28
N PRO A 356 -33.46 10.37 17.59
CA PRO A 356 -33.42 9.24 18.54
C PRO A 356 -34.68 8.38 18.56
N ARG A 357 -35.87 8.99 18.45
CA ARG A 357 -37.16 8.27 18.43
C ARG A 357 -37.30 7.39 17.18
N GLU A 358 -37.00 7.91 16.00
CA GLU A 358 -37.06 7.17 14.74
C GLU A 358 -36.05 6.01 14.72
N ARG A 359 -34.85 6.26 15.24
CA ARG A 359 -33.81 5.24 15.39
C ARG A 359 -34.26 4.10 16.29
N ALA A 360 -34.91 4.40 17.41
CA ALA A 360 -35.43 3.39 18.33
C ALA A 360 -36.51 2.51 17.69
N VAL A 361 -37.44 3.12 16.93
CA VAL A 361 -38.49 2.38 16.21
C VAL A 361 -37.87 1.43 15.17
N ARG A 362 -36.96 1.92 14.33
CA ARG A 362 -36.31 1.10 13.29
C ARG A 362 -35.49 -0.05 13.90
N ARG A 363 -34.83 0.18 15.04
CA ARG A 363 -34.14 -0.88 15.81
C ARG A 363 -35.10 -1.95 16.32
N GLY A 364 -36.26 -1.55 16.85
CA GLY A 364 -37.29 -2.49 17.29
C GLY A 364 -37.79 -3.39 16.16
N LEU A 365 -38.07 -2.81 14.99
CA LEU A 365 -38.49 -3.58 13.80
C LEU A 365 -37.40 -4.54 13.30
N LEU A 366 -36.13 -4.13 13.37
CA LEU A 366 -34.99 -4.99 13.01
C LEU A 366 -34.86 -6.18 13.95
N ALA A 367 -34.99 -5.95 15.26
CA ALA A 367 -34.94 -6.98 16.29
C ALA A 367 -36.15 -7.95 16.20
N ALA A 368 -37.32 -7.46 15.78
CA ALA A 368 -38.50 -8.29 15.53
C ALA A 368 -38.37 -9.16 14.25
N GLY A 369 -37.44 -8.83 13.36
CA GLY A 369 -37.28 -9.47 12.06
C GLY A 369 -38.29 -9.01 11.00
N GLU A 370 -38.89 -7.83 11.17
CA GLU A 370 -39.80 -7.22 10.19
C GLU A 370 -39.07 -6.49 9.05
N ILE A 371 -37.75 -6.34 9.17
CA ILE A 371 -36.90 -5.71 8.16
C ILE A 371 -35.88 -6.75 7.71
N GLU A 372 -35.90 -7.12 6.44
CA GLU A 372 -35.01 -8.16 5.90
C GLU A 372 -33.61 -7.61 5.55
N CYS A 373 -33.47 -6.32 5.22
CA CYS A 373 -32.18 -5.71 4.93
C CYS A 373 -32.01 -4.34 5.62
N VAL A 374 -30.87 -4.11 6.25
CA VAL A 374 -30.51 -2.78 6.79
C VAL A 374 -29.30 -2.22 6.07
N VAL A 375 -29.34 -0.94 5.74
CA VAL A 375 -28.19 -0.18 5.24
C VAL A 375 -27.80 0.85 6.28
N GLY A 376 -26.52 1.05 6.54
CA GLY A 376 -26.10 2.00 7.56
C GLY A 376 -24.60 2.23 7.65
N THR A 377 -24.20 3.06 8.62
CA THR A 377 -22.79 3.30 8.92
C THR A 377 -22.27 2.36 10.00
N HIS A 378 -21.11 2.66 10.58
CA HIS A 378 -20.58 2.01 11.78
C HIS A 378 -21.58 1.96 12.96
N ALA A 379 -22.65 2.77 12.93
CA ALA A 379 -23.76 2.70 13.87
C ALA A 379 -24.43 1.32 13.95
N LEU A 380 -24.32 0.49 12.90
CA LEU A 380 -24.83 -0.90 12.90
C LEU A 380 -24.03 -1.83 13.83
N VAL A 381 -22.77 -1.51 14.12
CA VAL A 381 -21.87 -2.30 14.99
C VAL A 381 -21.95 -1.85 16.45
N GLN A 382 -22.50 -0.66 16.72
CA GLN A 382 -22.64 -0.12 18.08
C GLN A 382 -23.60 -0.97 18.93
N GLU A 383 -23.48 -0.83 20.25
CA GLU A 383 -24.37 -1.48 21.22
C GLU A 383 -25.83 -0.99 21.03
N GLY A 384 -26.79 -1.92 21.15
CA GLY A 384 -28.22 -1.67 21.01
C GLY A 384 -28.79 -1.73 19.58
N VAL A 385 -28.08 -2.36 18.64
CA VAL A 385 -28.64 -2.80 17.34
C VAL A 385 -28.60 -4.32 17.30
N ASP A 386 -29.76 -4.94 17.50
CA ASP A 386 -29.92 -6.39 17.54
C ASP A 386 -30.68 -6.87 16.31
N PHE A 387 -30.27 -8.03 15.81
CA PHE A 387 -30.89 -8.72 14.69
C PHE A 387 -31.61 -9.97 15.20
N ARG A 388 -32.73 -10.33 14.57
CA ARG A 388 -33.38 -11.61 14.86
C ARG A 388 -32.54 -12.79 14.35
N ARG A 389 -32.07 -12.70 13.10
CA ARG A 389 -31.22 -13.72 12.46
C ARG A 389 -30.35 -13.06 11.39
N LEU A 390 -29.16 -12.59 11.74
CA LEU A 390 -28.22 -12.03 10.76
C LEU A 390 -27.48 -13.14 10.01
N GLY A 391 -27.57 -13.16 8.68
CA GLY A 391 -26.93 -14.17 7.82
C GLY A 391 -25.77 -13.66 6.98
N LEU A 392 -25.82 -12.39 6.54
CA LEU A 392 -24.79 -11.78 5.70
C LEU A 392 -24.54 -10.33 6.12
N VAL A 393 -23.26 -9.96 6.15
CA VAL A 393 -22.78 -8.59 6.30
C VAL A 393 -21.96 -8.20 5.08
N VAL A 394 -22.38 -7.14 4.40
CA VAL A 394 -21.64 -6.51 3.30
C VAL A 394 -20.98 -5.23 3.83
N VAL A 395 -19.69 -5.04 3.61
CA VAL A 395 -18.95 -3.83 4.02
C VAL A 395 -18.32 -3.19 2.80
N ASP A 396 -18.61 -1.91 2.52
CA ASP A 396 -18.01 -1.15 1.42
C ASP A 396 -16.89 -0.22 1.92
N GLU A 397 -15.84 -0.02 1.11
CA GLU A 397 -14.60 0.73 1.39
C GLU A 397 -13.99 0.56 2.80
N GLN A 398 -13.23 -0.53 2.95
CA GLN A 398 -12.68 -1.00 4.22
C GLN A 398 -11.61 -0.12 4.88
N HIS A 399 -10.98 0.85 4.20
CA HIS A 399 -9.75 1.48 4.71
C HIS A 399 -9.91 2.28 6.02
N ARG A 400 -11.14 2.45 6.55
CA ARG A 400 -11.41 3.03 7.88
C ARG A 400 -11.96 2.04 8.93
N PHE A 401 -12.11 0.75 8.59
CA PHE A 401 -12.74 -0.25 9.46
C PHE A 401 -11.72 -1.21 10.09
N GLY A 402 -11.55 -1.10 11.41
CA GLY A 402 -10.59 -1.89 12.18
C GLY A 402 -10.96 -3.36 12.35
N VAL A 403 -9.97 -4.17 12.75
CA VAL A 403 -10.11 -5.63 13.03
C VAL A 403 -11.14 -5.91 14.13
N GLU A 404 -11.20 -5.06 15.15
CA GLU A 404 -12.05 -5.21 16.35
C GLU A 404 -13.55 -5.11 16.02
N GLN A 405 -13.93 -4.27 15.06
CA GLN A 405 -15.32 -4.09 14.65
C GLN A 405 -15.85 -5.32 13.90
N ARG A 406 -14.98 -6.02 13.16
CA ARG A 406 -15.31 -7.30 12.51
C ARG A 406 -15.54 -8.42 13.52
N ALA A 407 -14.81 -8.42 14.63
CA ALA A 407 -15.07 -9.34 15.74
C ALA A 407 -16.45 -9.10 16.38
N ARG A 408 -16.83 -7.84 16.58
CA ARG A 408 -18.15 -7.48 17.15
C ARG A 408 -19.32 -7.86 16.24
N LEU A 409 -19.19 -7.69 14.92
CA LEU A 409 -20.20 -8.14 13.95
C LEU A 409 -20.38 -9.66 13.95
N ARG A 410 -19.29 -10.43 14.11
CA ARG A 410 -19.35 -11.89 14.25
C ARG A 410 -20.12 -12.34 15.49
N GLY A 411 -20.10 -11.54 16.57
CA GLY A 411 -20.84 -11.81 17.80
C GLY A 411 -22.32 -11.43 17.78
N LYS A 412 -22.81 -10.74 16.74
CA LYS A 412 -24.24 -10.33 16.61
C LYS A 412 -25.14 -11.39 15.97
N GLY A 413 -24.60 -12.56 15.60
CA GLY A 413 -25.31 -13.70 15.04
C GLY A 413 -24.49 -14.99 15.16
N GLU A 414 -25.01 -16.11 14.67
CA GLU A 414 -24.28 -17.38 14.63
C GLU A 414 -23.23 -17.38 13.50
N HIS A 415 -22.18 -16.57 13.64
CA HIS A 415 -21.12 -16.40 12.64
C HIS A 415 -21.65 -16.09 11.22
N PRO A 416 -22.21 -14.89 10.99
CA PRO A 416 -22.72 -14.50 9.67
C PRO A 416 -21.60 -14.44 8.63
N ASP A 417 -21.98 -14.64 7.37
CA ASP A 417 -21.10 -14.45 6.22
C ASP A 417 -20.66 -12.99 6.11
N LEU A 418 -19.41 -12.76 5.70
CA LEU A 418 -18.80 -11.45 5.53
C LEU A 418 -18.30 -11.26 4.10
N LEU A 419 -18.91 -10.31 3.40
CA LEU A 419 -18.47 -9.83 2.10
C LEU A 419 -17.93 -8.40 2.22
N VAL A 420 -16.65 -8.21 1.98
CA VAL A 420 -16.03 -6.88 1.95
C VAL A 420 -15.82 -6.44 0.52
N MET A 421 -16.17 -5.21 0.18
CA MET A 421 -15.99 -4.62 -1.14
C MET A 421 -14.93 -3.51 -1.07
N THR A 422 -14.12 -3.40 -2.12
CA THR A 422 -13.24 -2.25 -2.31
C THR A 422 -13.29 -1.70 -3.73
N ALA A 423 -13.38 -0.39 -3.86
CA ALA A 423 -13.35 0.37 -5.09
C ALA A 423 -11.95 0.73 -5.55
N THR A 424 -10.98 0.84 -4.63
CA THR A 424 -9.56 0.91 -4.95
C THR A 424 -9.05 -0.49 -5.23
N PRO A 425 -8.69 -0.82 -6.49
CA PRO A 425 -8.05 -2.09 -6.78
C PRO A 425 -6.78 -2.16 -5.95
N ILE A 426 -6.57 -3.22 -5.17
CA ILE A 426 -5.29 -3.42 -4.46
C ILE A 426 -4.63 -4.59 -5.16
N PRO A 427 -3.32 -4.51 -5.50
CA PRO A 427 -2.60 -5.64 -6.05
C PRO A 427 -2.89 -6.91 -5.27
N ARG A 428 -3.25 -7.99 -5.98
CA ARG A 428 -3.80 -9.20 -5.36
C ARG A 428 -2.91 -9.76 -4.26
N THR A 429 -1.59 -9.74 -4.47
CA THR A 429 -0.57 -10.19 -3.51
C THR A 429 -0.58 -9.39 -2.22
N LEU A 430 -0.82 -8.09 -2.28
CA LEU A 430 -0.97 -7.24 -1.09
C LEU A 430 -2.31 -7.47 -0.42
N ALA A 431 -3.39 -7.58 -1.19
CA ALA A 431 -4.71 -7.86 -0.64
C ALA A 431 -4.70 -9.17 0.17
N LEU A 432 -4.05 -10.22 -0.36
CA LEU A 432 -3.86 -11.51 0.31
C LEU A 432 -2.94 -11.45 1.53
N THR A 433 -2.10 -10.43 1.63
CA THR A 433 -1.17 -10.24 2.75
C THR A 433 -1.80 -9.40 3.87
N ILE A 434 -2.47 -8.32 3.49
CA ILE A 434 -3.11 -7.34 4.39
C ILE A 434 -4.43 -7.89 4.93
N TYR A 435 -5.18 -8.59 4.09
CA TYR A 435 -6.46 -9.20 4.40
C TYR A 435 -6.38 -10.72 4.33
N GLY A 436 -5.27 -11.31 4.75
CA GLY A 436 -5.01 -12.74 4.56
C GLY A 436 -5.94 -13.71 5.28
N ASP A 437 -6.89 -13.19 6.07
CA ASP A 437 -8.06 -13.91 6.59
C ASP A 437 -9.24 -13.98 5.60
N LEU A 438 -9.20 -13.24 4.49
CA LEU A 438 -10.23 -13.17 3.45
C LEU A 438 -9.79 -13.89 2.17
N ASP A 439 -10.73 -14.58 1.52
CA ASP A 439 -10.59 -15.03 0.14
C ASP A 439 -10.84 -13.86 -0.82
N VAL A 440 -10.05 -13.74 -1.89
CA VAL A 440 -10.10 -12.59 -2.80
C VAL A 440 -10.74 -12.98 -4.12
N SER A 441 -11.86 -12.35 -4.47
CA SER A 441 -12.45 -12.39 -5.81
C SER A 441 -12.22 -11.07 -6.55
N VAL A 442 -11.96 -11.16 -7.85
CA VAL A 442 -11.64 -10.00 -8.69
C VAL A 442 -12.62 -9.90 -9.85
N LEU A 443 -13.24 -8.72 -9.99
CA LEU A 443 -13.97 -8.28 -11.17
C LEU A 443 -12.99 -7.56 -12.11
N ASP A 444 -12.41 -8.32 -13.04
CA ASP A 444 -11.41 -7.91 -14.03
C ASP A 444 -12.02 -7.48 -15.37
N GLU A 445 -13.34 -7.57 -15.53
CA GLU A 445 -14.07 -7.15 -16.72
C GLU A 445 -14.92 -5.89 -16.46
N LEU A 446 -14.89 -4.95 -17.41
CA LEU A 446 -15.81 -3.82 -17.43
C LEU A 446 -17.15 -4.22 -18.07
N PRO A 447 -18.29 -3.65 -17.62
CA PRO A 447 -19.59 -3.91 -18.24
C PRO A 447 -19.61 -3.60 -19.74
N PRO A 448 -20.34 -4.39 -20.55
CA PRO A 448 -20.45 -4.17 -22.00
C PRO A 448 -21.07 -2.80 -22.31
N GLY A 449 -20.56 -2.13 -23.35
CA GLY A 449 -21.01 -0.79 -23.77
C GLY A 449 -20.15 0.37 -23.27
N ARG A 450 -19.23 0.14 -22.32
CA ARG A 450 -18.35 1.18 -21.78
C ARG A 450 -17.22 1.51 -22.77
N ARG A 451 -17.14 2.76 -23.23
CA ARG A 451 -16.01 3.25 -24.05
C ARG A 451 -14.86 3.70 -23.14
N PRO A 452 -13.60 3.45 -23.51
CA PRO A 452 -12.44 3.95 -22.76
C PRO A 452 -12.47 5.47 -22.65
N ILE A 453 -12.16 5.98 -21.45
CA ILE A 453 -12.11 7.41 -21.18
C ILE A 453 -10.81 7.96 -21.76
N VAL A 454 -10.91 9.02 -22.56
CA VAL A 454 -9.73 9.72 -23.07
C VAL A 454 -9.20 10.64 -21.97
N THR A 455 -8.10 10.23 -21.34
CA THR A 455 -7.48 10.99 -20.25
C THR A 455 -6.32 11.83 -20.78
N VAL A 456 -6.34 13.14 -20.55
CA VAL A 456 -5.29 14.06 -21.04
C VAL A 456 -4.86 15.04 -19.95
N ALA A 457 -3.55 15.24 -19.82
CA ALA A 457 -2.98 16.30 -18.98
C ALA A 457 -2.75 17.58 -19.80
N ARG A 458 -3.09 18.73 -19.24
CA ARG A 458 -2.90 20.05 -19.85
C ARG A 458 -2.39 21.02 -18.79
N SER A 459 -1.60 21.99 -19.23
CA SER A 459 -1.15 23.09 -18.38
C SER A 459 -2.13 24.26 -18.43
N GLU A 460 -2.05 25.12 -17.43
CA GLU A 460 -2.84 26.35 -17.26
C GLU A 460 -2.96 27.19 -18.54
N GLY A 461 -1.89 27.26 -19.35
CA GLY A 461 -1.88 28.01 -20.61
C GLY A 461 -2.89 27.51 -21.67
N LYS A 462 -3.46 26.31 -21.51
CA LYS A 462 -4.49 25.75 -22.39
C LYS A 462 -5.92 25.91 -21.85
N ARG A 463 -6.13 26.57 -20.69
CA ARG A 463 -7.45 26.76 -20.05
C ARG A 463 -8.52 27.29 -21.02
N ARG A 464 -8.21 28.32 -21.81
CA ARG A 464 -9.14 28.90 -22.80
C ARG A 464 -9.62 27.86 -23.83
N ALA A 465 -8.72 26.99 -24.29
CA ALA A 465 -9.07 25.93 -25.25
C ALA A 465 -9.92 24.84 -24.58
N ILE A 466 -9.64 24.52 -23.32
CA ILE A 466 -10.45 23.57 -22.53
C ILE A 466 -11.87 24.12 -22.38
N TYR A 467 -12.05 25.38 -21.96
CA TYR A 467 -13.39 25.96 -21.82
C TYR A 467 -14.17 26.00 -23.13
N LYS A 468 -13.51 26.30 -24.26
CA LYS A 468 -14.14 26.18 -25.59
C LYS A 468 -14.63 24.75 -25.85
N PHE A 469 -13.80 23.76 -25.58
CA PHE A 469 -14.17 22.35 -25.70
C PHE A 469 -15.34 21.97 -24.79
N LEU A 470 -15.38 22.46 -23.54
CA LEU A 470 -16.51 22.25 -22.64
C LEU A 470 -17.80 22.82 -23.21
N LYS A 471 -17.79 24.04 -23.77
CA LYS A 471 -18.96 24.64 -24.44
C LYS A 471 -19.47 23.78 -25.59
N GLU A 472 -18.57 23.24 -26.42
CA GLU A 472 -18.92 22.35 -27.53
C GLU A 472 -19.57 21.04 -27.03
N GLN A 473 -19.11 20.50 -25.90
CA GLN A 473 -19.71 19.30 -25.31
C GLN A 473 -21.11 19.57 -24.76
N VAL A 474 -21.32 20.71 -24.07
CA VAL A 474 -22.66 21.09 -23.58
C VAL A 474 -23.61 21.42 -24.72
N ALA A 475 -23.15 22.10 -25.77
CA ALA A 475 -23.95 22.36 -26.97
C ALA A 475 -24.41 21.06 -27.66
N GLY A 476 -23.62 19.97 -27.51
CA GLY A 476 -24.01 18.62 -27.91
C GLY A 476 -24.97 17.90 -26.95
N GLY A 477 -25.56 18.60 -25.98
CA GLY A 477 -26.52 18.07 -25.00
C GLY A 477 -25.89 17.32 -23.82
N ARG A 478 -24.57 17.44 -23.61
CA ARG A 478 -23.83 16.66 -22.60
C ARG A 478 -23.59 17.47 -21.34
N GLN A 479 -23.24 16.78 -20.26
CA GLN A 479 -22.99 17.39 -18.96
C GLN A 479 -21.54 17.23 -18.52
N ILE A 480 -21.11 18.12 -17.62
CA ILE A 480 -19.70 18.31 -17.27
C ILE A 480 -19.53 18.38 -15.75
N TYR A 481 -18.54 17.67 -15.24
CA TYR A 481 -18.04 17.82 -13.87
C TYR A 481 -16.79 18.71 -13.86
N VAL A 482 -16.72 19.65 -12.90
CA VAL A 482 -15.52 20.43 -12.61
C VAL A 482 -15.15 20.25 -11.15
N VAL A 483 -13.98 19.69 -10.87
CA VAL A 483 -13.54 19.30 -9.53
C VAL A 483 -12.37 20.15 -9.08
N TYR A 484 -12.48 20.73 -7.89
CA TYR A 484 -11.44 21.51 -7.23
C TYR A 484 -10.88 20.75 -6.02
N PRO A 485 -9.55 20.80 -5.76
CA PRO A 485 -8.98 20.17 -4.57
C PRO A 485 -9.36 20.93 -3.30
N LEU A 486 -9.39 20.20 -2.19
CA LEU A 486 -9.36 20.79 -0.85
C LEU A 486 -7.90 20.90 -0.41
N VAL A 487 -7.54 21.95 0.33
CA VAL A 487 -6.22 22.12 0.95
C VAL A 487 -6.34 21.74 2.43
N GLU A 488 -5.47 20.85 2.90
CA GLU A 488 -5.56 20.26 4.25
C GLU A 488 -5.50 21.28 5.41
N GLU A 489 -5.07 22.52 5.15
CA GLU A 489 -4.85 23.54 6.19
C GLU A 489 -6.11 24.36 6.54
N SER A 490 -7.17 24.42 5.71
CA SER A 490 -8.42 25.09 6.12
C SER A 490 -9.65 24.85 5.22
N GLU A 491 -10.57 23.98 5.66
CA GLU A 491 -11.85 23.74 4.98
C GLU A 491 -12.72 25.00 4.75
N ALA A 492 -12.54 26.04 5.57
CA ALA A 492 -13.32 27.28 5.46
C ALA A 492 -12.83 28.21 4.33
N LEU A 493 -11.52 28.23 4.05
CA LEU A 493 -10.94 28.98 2.92
C LEU A 493 -11.24 28.28 1.59
N ASP A 494 -11.23 26.95 1.57
CA ASP A 494 -11.48 26.16 0.37
C ASP A 494 -12.93 26.23 -0.10
N LEU A 495 -13.89 26.33 0.83
CA LEU A 495 -15.29 26.57 0.48
C LEU A 495 -15.49 27.92 -0.21
N LYS A 496 -14.78 28.96 0.23
CA LYS A 496 -14.80 30.26 -0.45
C LYS A 496 -14.22 30.13 -1.85
N ALA A 497 -13.09 29.45 -1.99
CA ALA A 497 -12.46 29.21 -3.30
C ALA A 497 -13.38 28.43 -4.26
N ALA A 498 -14.02 27.34 -3.82
CA ALA A 498 -14.95 26.58 -4.66
C ALA A 498 -16.20 27.39 -5.03
N THR A 499 -16.71 28.21 -4.09
CA THR A 499 -17.87 29.09 -4.34
C THR A 499 -17.52 30.21 -5.31
N ASP A 500 -16.36 30.86 -5.14
CA ASP A 500 -15.89 31.93 -6.01
C ASP A 500 -15.56 31.39 -7.41
N MET A 501 -14.98 30.19 -7.51
CA MET A 501 -14.74 29.55 -8.80
C MET A 501 -16.03 29.10 -9.49
N SER A 502 -17.01 28.59 -8.74
CA SER A 502 -18.34 28.30 -9.30
C SER A 502 -19.04 29.57 -9.78
N ARG A 503 -18.88 30.69 -9.07
CA ARG A 503 -19.39 32.00 -9.49
C ARG A 503 -18.71 32.44 -10.78
N HIS A 504 -17.39 32.34 -10.86
CA HIS A 504 -16.63 32.64 -12.07
C HIS A 504 -17.07 31.76 -13.27
N LEU A 505 -17.30 30.46 -13.04
CA LEU A 505 -17.82 29.58 -14.09
C LEU A 505 -19.22 30.01 -14.56
N ALA A 506 -20.09 30.41 -13.64
CA ALA A 506 -21.47 30.83 -13.95
C ALA A 506 -21.53 32.22 -14.61
N GLU A 507 -20.75 33.19 -14.14
CA GLU A 507 -20.86 34.60 -14.56
C GLU A 507 -19.95 34.92 -15.75
N GLU A 508 -18.72 34.40 -15.79
CA GLU A 508 -17.72 34.79 -16.78
C GLU A 508 -17.52 33.74 -17.88
N VAL A 509 -17.48 32.46 -17.51
CA VAL A 509 -17.14 31.38 -18.47
C VAL A 509 -18.37 30.88 -19.22
N PHE A 510 -19.46 30.62 -18.50
CA PHE A 510 -20.68 30.00 -19.02
C PHE A 510 -21.95 30.79 -18.63
N PRO A 511 -22.09 32.07 -19.04
CA PRO A 511 -23.24 32.89 -18.68
C PRO A 511 -24.58 32.32 -19.17
N ASP A 512 -24.55 31.56 -20.27
CA ASP A 512 -25.75 30.98 -20.89
C ASP A 512 -26.08 29.56 -20.38
N LEU A 513 -25.31 29.01 -19.44
CA LEU A 513 -25.49 27.64 -18.94
C LEU A 513 -25.82 27.61 -17.45
N ALA A 514 -26.70 26.69 -17.07
CA ALA A 514 -26.94 26.39 -15.65
C ALA A 514 -25.72 25.70 -15.03
N VAL A 515 -25.07 26.38 -14.08
CA VAL A 515 -23.96 25.89 -13.26
C VAL A 515 -24.46 25.58 -11.85
N GLY A 516 -24.21 24.38 -11.36
CA GLY A 516 -24.50 23.95 -9.99
C GLY A 516 -23.23 23.88 -9.15
N LEU A 517 -23.36 24.03 -7.83
CA LEU A 517 -22.28 23.88 -6.85
C LEU A 517 -22.61 22.76 -5.88
N LEU A 518 -21.69 21.84 -5.67
CA LEU A 518 -21.79 20.77 -4.67
C LEU A 518 -20.59 20.79 -3.73
N HIS A 519 -20.83 20.82 -2.42
CA HIS A 519 -19.77 20.78 -1.42
C HIS A 519 -20.20 20.10 -0.12
N GLY A 520 -19.23 19.79 0.74
CA GLY A 520 -19.42 18.95 1.92
C GLY A 520 -20.44 19.48 2.93
N ARG A 521 -20.54 20.81 3.06
CA ARG A 521 -21.43 21.48 4.02
C ARG A 521 -22.93 21.53 3.65
N LEU A 522 -23.32 21.15 2.43
CA LEU A 522 -24.74 21.14 2.05
C LEU A 522 -25.50 20.02 2.77
N GLY A 523 -26.75 20.27 3.13
CA GLY A 523 -27.64 19.27 3.70
C GLY A 523 -27.98 18.15 2.72
N PHE A 524 -28.52 17.02 3.21
CA PHE A 524 -28.90 15.88 2.37
C PHE A 524 -29.94 16.25 1.31
N GLU A 525 -31.03 16.91 1.72
CA GLU A 525 -32.12 17.31 0.82
C GLU A 525 -31.62 18.27 -0.28
N GLU A 526 -30.69 19.16 0.05
CA GLU A 526 -30.07 20.09 -0.91
C GLU A 526 -29.15 19.36 -1.90
N LYS A 527 -28.29 18.44 -1.41
CA LYS A 527 -27.41 17.64 -2.26
C LYS A 527 -28.20 16.76 -3.21
N ASP A 528 -29.22 16.05 -2.71
CA ASP A 528 -30.08 15.21 -3.54
C ASP A 528 -30.82 16.08 -4.57
N ALA A 529 -31.41 17.21 -4.18
CA ALA A 529 -32.08 18.11 -5.11
C ALA A 529 -31.14 18.59 -6.24
N ILE A 530 -29.93 19.05 -5.92
CA ILE A 530 -28.95 19.47 -6.93
C ILE A 530 -28.57 18.30 -7.85
N MET A 531 -28.37 17.12 -7.29
CA MET A 531 -27.98 15.95 -8.06
C MET A 531 -29.12 15.37 -8.92
N GLN A 532 -30.37 15.45 -8.47
CA GLN A 532 -31.54 15.11 -9.30
C GLN A 532 -31.68 16.08 -10.47
N ARG A 533 -31.51 17.38 -10.23
CA ARG A 533 -31.52 18.41 -11.28
C ARG A 533 -30.39 18.23 -12.26
N PHE A 534 -29.20 17.87 -11.77
CA PHE A 534 -28.09 17.49 -12.64
C PHE A 534 -28.45 16.23 -13.42
N LYS A 535 -28.91 15.14 -12.81
CA LYS A 535 -29.31 13.93 -13.54
C LYS A 535 -30.41 14.16 -14.58
N ALA A 536 -31.35 15.08 -14.31
CA ALA A 536 -32.43 15.47 -15.22
C ALA A 536 -31.96 16.36 -16.40
N GLY A 537 -30.71 16.83 -16.38
CA GLY A 537 -30.16 17.71 -17.42
C GLY A 537 -30.46 19.19 -17.23
N GLU A 538 -31.07 19.59 -16.11
CA GLU A 538 -31.33 21.00 -15.80
C GLU A 538 -30.06 21.78 -15.46
N ILE A 539 -29.08 21.10 -14.87
CA ILE A 539 -27.75 21.64 -14.60
C ILE A 539 -26.78 21.06 -15.63
N HIS A 540 -26.07 21.91 -16.35
CA HIS A 540 -25.16 21.49 -17.42
C HIS A 540 -23.74 21.27 -16.90
N VAL A 541 -23.30 22.11 -15.96
CA VAL A 541 -21.97 22.05 -15.36
C VAL A 541 -22.11 21.95 -13.84
N LEU A 542 -21.51 20.93 -13.23
CA LEU A 542 -21.48 20.77 -11.79
C LEU A 542 -20.07 21.02 -11.26
N ALA A 543 -19.90 22.15 -10.58
CA ALA A 543 -18.69 22.47 -9.83
C ALA A 543 -18.74 21.79 -8.45
N SER A 544 -17.66 21.14 -8.03
CA SER A 544 -17.59 20.53 -6.71
C SER A 544 -16.18 20.44 -6.17
N THR A 545 -16.09 20.27 -4.86
CA THR A 545 -14.87 19.75 -4.21
C THR A 545 -14.79 18.22 -4.36
N THR A 546 -13.87 17.57 -3.66
CA THR A 546 -13.71 16.09 -3.60
C THR A 546 -14.98 15.32 -3.22
N VAL A 547 -16.06 15.98 -2.83
CA VAL A 547 -17.36 15.37 -2.48
C VAL A 547 -18.03 14.66 -3.67
N ILE A 548 -17.65 14.97 -4.93
CA ILE A 548 -18.05 14.16 -6.11
C ILE A 548 -17.54 12.71 -6.05
N GLU A 549 -16.60 12.41 -5.14
CA GLU A 549 -16.22 11.02 -4.80
C GLU A 549 -17.42 10.15 -4.39
N VAL A 550 -18.60 10.72 -4.11
CA VAL A 550 -19.85 10.00 -3.83
C VAL A 550 -20.84 10.23 -4.98
N GLY A 551 -20.95 9.35 -5.97
CA GLY A 551 -21.87 8.22 -5.84
C GLY A 551 -22.98 8.15 -6.89
N ILE A 552 -23.38 9.29 -7.46
CA ILE A 552 -24.51 9.31 -8.40
C ILE A 552 -24.01 9.13 -9.84
N ASP A 553 -24.58 8.13 -10.50
CA ASP A 553 -24.34 7.81 -11.89
C ASP A 553 -25.15 8.75 -12.79
N VAL A 554 -24.45 9.55 -13.60
CA VAL A 554 -25.06 10.44 -14.60
C VAL A 554 -24.55 10.00 -15.98
N PRO A 555 -25.29 9.14 -16.70
CA PRO A 555 -24.83 8.59 -17.99
C PRO A 555 -24.52 9.66 -19.05
N ASN A 556 -25.20 10.82 -18.96
CA ASN A 556 -25.01 11.94 -19.88
C ASN A 556 -23.80 12.83 -19.53
N ALA A 557 -23.17 12.62 -18.37
CA ALA A 557 -21.95 13.31 -17.99
C ALA A 557 -20.75 12.71 -18.75
N SER A 558 -20.22 13.50 -19.70
CA SER A 558 -19.20 13.03 -20.65
C SER A 558 -17.82 13.64 -20.40
N VAL A 559 -17.71 14.73 -19.65
CA VAL A 559 -16.43 15.38 -19.38
C VAL A 559 -16.21 15.56 -17.89
N MET A 560 -15.02 15.17 -17.43
CA MET A 560 -14.48 15.43 -16.10
C MET A 560 -13.30 16.39 -16.25
N LEU A 561 -13.41 17.60 -15.70
CA LEU A 561 -12.30 18.54 -15.56
C LEU A 561 -11.83 18.54 -14.10
N ILE A 562 -10.57 18.18 -13.87
CA ILE A 562 -9.94 18.23 -12.55
C ILE A 562 -8.96 19.39 -12.54
N GLU A 563 -9.25 20.40 -11.75
CA GLU A 563 -8.42 21.58 -11.53
C GLU A 563 -7.29 21.25 -10.56
N HIS A 564 -6.10 21.82 -10.76
CA HIS A 564 -4.93 21.55 -9.91
C HIS A 564 -4.70 20.05 -9.65
N ALA A 565 -4.77 19.24 -10.70
CA ALA A 565 -4.73 17.78 -10.63
C ALA A 565 -3.48 17.25 -9.90
N GLU A 566 -2.38 18.01 -9.89
CA GLU A 566 -1.16 17.69 -9.16
C GLU A 566 -1.33 17.55 -7.64
N ARG A 567 -2.38 18.16 -7.07
CA ARG A 567 -2.69 18.14 -5.63
C ARG A 567 -3.45 16.89 -5.19
N PHE A 568 -3.99 16.12 -6.12
CA PHE A 568 -4.74 14.92 -5.80
C PHE A 568 -3.83 13.69 -5.71
N GLY A 569 -4.18 12.76 -4.83
CA GLY A 569 -3.62 11.42 -4.84
C GLY A 569 -4.03 10.66 -6.10
N LEU A 570 -3.19 9.72 -6.55
CA LEU A 570 -3.44 8.99 -7.80
C LEU A 570 -4.72 8.13 -7.74
N SER A 571 -5.00 7.52 -6.58
CA SER A 571 -6.27 6.81 -6.32
C SER A 571 -7.51 7.73 -6.40
N GLN A 572 -7.42 8.97 -5.90
CA GLN A 572 -8.52 9.94 -5.99
C GLN A 572 -8.79 10.36 -7.44
N LEU A 573 -7.72 10.65 -8.21
CA LEU A 573 -7.82 10.97 -9.63
C LEU A 573 -8.51 9.84 -10.41
N HIS A 574 -8.19 8.59 -10.09
CA HIS A 574 -8.83 7.41 -10.70
C HIS A 574 -10.31 7.30 -10.35
N GLN A 575 -10.68 7.52 -9.09
CA GLN A 575 -12.08 7.53 -8.67
C GLN A 575 -12.88 8.64 -9.37
N LEU A 576 -12.32 9.85 -9.46
CA LEU A 576 -12.93 10.98 -10.17
C LEU A 576 -13.09 10.68 -11.66
N ARG A 577 -12.06 10.12 -12.32
CA ARG A 577 -12.18 9.66 -13.72
C ARG A 577 -13.33 8.67 -13.88
N GLY A 578 -13.49 7.72 -12.96
CA GLY A 578 -14.55 6.71 -12.99
C GLY A 578 -15.98 7.25 -12.84
N ARG A 579 -16.16 8.54 -12.58
CA ARG A 579 -17.47 9.22 -12.54
C ARG A 579 -18.01 9.58 -13.92
N VAL A 580 -17.17 9.59 -14.96
CA VAL A 580 -17.58 9.76 -16.36
C VAL A 580 -17.42 8.46 -17.15
N GLY A 581 -17.93 8.42 -18.39
CA GLY A 581 -17.83 7.23 -19.23
C GLY A 581 -18.79 6.12 -18.83
N ARG A 582 -20.02 6.50 -18.46
CA ARG A 582 -21.10 5.57 -18.07
C ARG A 582 -22.24 5.48 -19.09
N GLY A 583 -22.33 6.43 -20.00
CA GLY A 583 -23.22 6.37 -21.17
C GLY A 583 -22.52 5.91 -22.45
N GLU A 584 -23.23 6.01 -23.56
CA GLU A 584 -22.75 5.60 -24.90
C GLU A 584 -21.75 6.61 -25.52
N TRP A 585 -21.68 7.80 -24.93
CA TRP A 585 -20.87 8.90 -25.43
C TRP A 585 -19.38 8.71 -25.14
N LYS A 586 -18.54 9.19 -26.05
CA LYS A 586 -17.09 9.27 -25.82
C LYS A 586 -16.83 10.25 -24.67
N SER A 587 -16.19 9.77 -23.60
CA SER A 587 -15.92 10.57 -22.41
C SER A 587 -14.46 11.00 -22.31
N TYR A 588 -14.24 12.14 -21.64
CA TYR A 588 -12.96 12.79 -21.50
C TYR A 588 -12.66 13.10 -20.03
N CYS A 589 -11.44 12.84 -19.60
CA CYS A 589 -10.92 13.27 -18.31
C CYS A 589 -9.74 14.22 -18.55
N ILE A 590 -9.90 15.48 -18.17
CA ILE A 590 -8.92 16.54 -18.40
C ILE A 590 -8.30 16.89 -17.06
N LEU A 591 -7.00 16.63 -16.92
CA LEU A 591 -6.20 16.95 -15.75
C LEU A 591 -5.52 18.30 -16.00
N LEU A 592 -6.03 19.38 -15.40
CA LEU A 592 -5.47 20.71 -15.52
C LEU A 592 -4.44 20.95 -14.41
N THR A 593 -3.23 21.35 -14.80
CA THR A 593 -2.09 21.51 -13.89
C THR A 593 -1.57 22.94 -13.89
N SER A 594 -1.05 23.40 -12.74
CA SER A 594 -0.49 24.75 -12.57
C SER A 594 0.84 24.99 -13.34
N GLY A 595 1.40 23.95 -13.96
CA GLY A 595 2.56 24.03 -14.87
C GLY A 595 3.91 23.72 -14.23
N HIS A 596 4.09 23.91 -12.92
CA HIS A 596 5.30 23.49 -12.19
C HIS A 596 5.02 22.23 -11.39
N LEU A 597 5.44 21.08 -11.92
CA LEU A 597 5.22 19.77 -11.30
C LEU A 597 6.51 19.27 -10.62
N THR A 598 6.39 18.70 -9.44
CA THR A 598 7.46 17.89 -8.84
C THR A 598 7.63 16.59 -9.63
N GLU A 599 8.78 15.93 -9.53
CA GLU A 599 9.00 14.63 -10.21
C GLU A 599 7.93 13.59 -9.82
N GLU A 600 7.52 13.58 -8.54
CA GLU A 600 6.47 12.68 -8.05
C GLU A 600 5.10 13.03 -8.65
N ALA A 601 4.72 14.31 -8.66
CA ALA A 601 3.46 14.76 -9.26
C ALA A 601 3.43 14.45 -10.77
N GLN A 602 4.55 14.63 -11.47
CA GLN A 602 4.68 14.27 -12.88
C GLN A 602 4.44 12.77 -13.09
N ARG A 603 5.09 11.91 -12.30
CA ARG A 603 4.87 10.45 -12.38
C ARG A 603 3.41 10.06 -12.13
N ARG A 604 2.73 10.69 -11.16
CA ARG A 604 1.28 10.44 -10.91
C ARG A 604 0.43 10.81 -12.13
N ILE A 605 0.64 12.00 -12.70
CA ILE A 605 -0.10 12.45 -13.89
C ILE A 605 0.18 11.56 -15.10
N ASP A 606 1.43 11.15 -15.31
CA ASP A 606 1.81 10.26 -16.41
C ASP A 606 1.18 8.88 -16.26
N ALA A 607 1.20 8.32 -15.05
CA ALA A 607 0.52 7.06 -14.75
C ALA A 607 -0.98 7.12 -15.09
N MET A 608 -1.64 8.19 -14.66
CA MET A 608 -3.07 8.42 -14.88
C MET A 608 -3.46 8.57 -16.36
N THR A 609 -2.56 9.12 -17.19
CA THR A 609 -2.79 9.28 -18.63
C THR A 609 -2.41 8.04 -19.45
N SER A 610 -1.48 7.21 -18.94
CA SER A 610 -0.96 6.03 -19.66
C SER A 610 -1.88 4.81 -19.66
N THR A 611 -2.76 4.68 -18.66
CA THR A 611 -3.62 3.50 -18.50
C THR A 611 -5.01 3.85 -17.96
N ASN A 612 -6.02 3.10 -18.43
CA ASN A 612 -7.36 3.13 -17.86
C ASN A 612 -7.59 2.03 -16.81
N ASP A 613 -6.63 1.11 -16.66
CA ASP A 613 -6.72 -0.01 -15.73
C ASP A 613 -6.45 0.45 -14.29
N GLY A 614 -7.46 0.35 -13.43
CA GLY A 614 -7.36 0.70 -12.02
C GLY A 614 -6.36 -0.15 -11.22
N PHE A 615 -6.11 -1.40 -11.60
CA PHE A 615 -5.11 -2.26 -10.93
C PHE A 615 -3.70 -1.73 -11.17
N ARG A 616 -3.39 -1.42 -12.43
CA ARG A 616 -2.10 -0.82 -12.78
C ARG A 616 -1.89 0.55 -12.14
N ILE A 617 -2.95 1.35 -12.01
CA ILE A 617 -2.89 2.63 -11.30
C ILE A 617 -2.56 2.44 -9.82
N ALA A 618 -3.16 1.45 -9.19
CA ALA A 618 -2.90 1.16 -7.77
C ALA A 618 -1.49 0.62 -7.51
N GLU A 619 -0.93 -0.18 -8.44
CA GLU A 619 0.48 -0.58 -8.39
C GLU A 619 1.40 0.65 -8.39
N VAL A 620 1.17 1.59 -9.32
CA VAL A 620 1.98 2.81 -9.41
C VAL A 620 1.75 3.75 -8.21
N ASP A 621 0.51 3.90 -7.71
CA ASP A 621 0.21 4.71 -6.50
C ASP A 621 1.02 4.19 -5.30
N LEU A 622 1.14 2.87 -5.19
CA LEU A 622 1.84 2.24 -4.09
C LEU A 622 3.37 2.25 -4.25
N GLU A 623 3.88 2.12 -5.47
CA GLU A 623 5.29 2.36 -5.77
C GLU A 623 5.71 3.80 -5.41
N LEU A 624 4.85 4.78 -5.70
CA LEU A 624 5.14 6.21 -5.45
C LEU A 624 5.09 6.58 -3.97
N ARG A 625 4.09 6.09 -3.22
CA ARG A 625 3.96 6.34 -1.77
C ARG A 625 4.95 5.53 -0.94
N GLY A 626 5.41 4.41 -1.49
CA GLY A 626 6.12 3.38 -0.74
C GLY A 626 5.19 2.61 0.20
N PRO A 627 5.60 1.41 0.64
CA PRO A 627 4.75 0.53 1.45
C PRO A 627 4.28 1.21 2.75
N GLY A 628 5.14 2.00 3.40
CA GLY A 628 4.94 2.52 4.76
C GLY A 628 3.70 3.42 4.98
N GLU A 629 3.25 4.18 3.98
CA GLU A 629 2.05 5.04 4.12
C GLU A 629 0.74 4.26 3.98
N PHE A 630 0.68 3.25 3.11
CA PHE A 630 -0.50 2.37 3.02
C PHE A 630 -0.71 1.61 4.34
N PHE A 631 0.39 1.35 5.06
CA PHE A 631 0.38 0.72 6.38
C PHE A 631 0.00 1.67 7.53
N GLY A 632 -0.22 2.97 7.26
CA GLY A 632 -0.75 3.98 8.19
C GLY A 632 -0.28 3.84 9.64
N THR A 633 0.78 4.56 10.01
CA THR A 633 1.20 4.81 11.41
C THR A 633 0.68 3.78 12.44
N ARG A 634 1.43 2.69 12.63
CA ARG A 634 1.19 1.69 13.69
C ARG A 634 -0.16 0.97 13.61
N GLN A 635 -0.61 0.52 12.43
CA GLN A 635 -1.63 -0.55 12.42
C GLN A 635 -1.07 -1.80 13.11
N SER A 636 -1.63 -2.06 14.28
CA SER A 636 -1.28 -3.05 15.28
C SER A 636 -1.51 -4.48 14.79
N GLY A 637 -0.60 -5.04 13.98
CA GLY A 637 -0.75 -6.44 13.58
C GLY A 637 0.40 -7.05 12.79
N LEU A 638 0.82 -6.44 11.69
CA LEU A 638 1.80 -7.08 10.80
C LEU A 638 3.24 -7.00 11.38
N PRO A 639 4.08 -8.02 11.21
CA PRO A 639 5.51 -7.95 11.53
C PRO A 639 6.22 -6.92 10.64
N GLU A 640 7.25 -6.25 11.16
CA GLU A 640 8.15 -5.47 10.31
C GLU A 640 8.98 -6.44 9.45
N PHE A 641 8.88 -6.30 8.11
CA PHE A 641 9.67 -7.09 7.17
C PHE A 641 11.10 -6.53 7.09
N ARG A 642 12.09 -7.41 7.19
CA ARG A 642 13.52 -7.04 7.14
C ARG A 642 14.10 -7.27 5.75
N ALA A 643 13.60 -8.24 5.00
CA ALA A 643 14.13 -8.65 3.71
C ALA A 643 13.09 -8.68 2.58
N VAL A 644 11.85 -9.12 2.87
CA VAL A 644 10.81 -9.22 1.85
C VAL A 644 10.18 -7.86 1.56
N ASP A 645 10.10 -7.52 0.27
CA ASP A 645 9.34 -6.39 -0.21
C ASP A 645 8.07 -6.92 -0.88
N LEU A 646 6.90 -6.56 -0.33
CA LEU A 646 5.63 -7.14 -0.77
C LEU A 646 5.25 -6.78 -2.22
N LEU A 647 5.86 -5.73 -2.79
CA LEU A 647 5.62 -5.28 -4.16
C LEU A 647 6.61 -5.90 -5.12
N ARG A 648 7.89 -5.89 -4.77
CA ARG A 648 8.94 -6.47 -5.60
C ARG A 648 8.82 -8.00 -5.66
N ASP A 649 8.49 -8.63 -4.53
CA ASP A 649 8.61 -10.07 -4.34
C ASP A 649 7.27 -10.82 -4.50
N THR A 650 6.37 -10.32 -5.37
CA THR A 650 5.04 -10.91 -5.61
C THR A 650 5.06 -12.40 -5.95
N ASN A 651 5.89 -12.80 -6.92
CA ASN A 651 6.03 -14.20 -7.33
C ASN A 651 6.52 -15.08 -6.16
N LEU A 652 7.47 -14.58 -5.39
CA LEU A 652 8.03 -15.27 -4.24
C LEU A 652 6.98 -15.44 -3.12
N LEU A 653 6.14 -14.44 -2.89
CA LEU A 653 5.01 -14.53 -1.96
C LEU A 653 3.96 -15.55 -2.41
N GLU A 654 3.70 -15.67 -3.72
CA GLU A 654 2.82 -16.72 -4.25
C GLU A 654 3.39 -18.12 -4.03
N GLU A 655 4.69 -18.30 -4.26
CA GLU A 655 5.39 -19.55 -3.96
C GLU A 655 5.30 -19.90 -2.47
N ALA A 656 5.61 -18.93 -1.60
CA ALA A 656 5.51 -19.07 -0.16
C ALA A 656 4.08 -19.42 0.29
N ARG A 657 3.06 -18.82 -0.34
CA ARG A 657 1.65 -19.13 -0.08
C ARG A 657 1.33 -20.59 -0.42
N ARG A 658 1.76 -21.08 -1.58
CA ARG A 658 1.51 -22.48 -1.99
C ARG A 658 2.13 -23.46 -1.00
N GLU A 659 3.36 -23.19 -0.56
CA GLU A 659 4.02 -24.02 0.47
C GLU A 659 3.31 -23.92 1.82
N ALA A 660 2.95 -22.72 2.28
CA ALA A 660 2.21 -22.53 3.53
C ALA A 660 0.87 -23.28 3.52
N SER A 661 0.11 -23.17 2.42
CA SER A 661 -1.14 -23.91 2.25
C SER A 661 -0.93 -25.43 2.25
N ALA A 662 0.12 -25.94 1.61
CA ALA A 662 0.45 -27.37 1.62
C ALA A 662 0.84 -27.87 3.02
N ILE A 663 1.64 -27.09 3.74
CA ILE A 663 2.04 -27.39 5.13
C ILE A 663 0.80 -27.43 6.02
N VAL A 664 -0.05 -26.39 5.98
CA VAL A 664 -1.27 -26.34 6.81
C VAL A 664 -2.27 -27.42 6.40
N ALA A 665 -2.39 -27.79 5.13
CA ALA A 665 -3.29 -28.87 4.71
C ALA A 665 -2.91 -30.21 5.37
N ARG A 666 -1.61 -30.48 5.55
CA ARG A 666 -1.07 -31.71 6.11
C ARG A 666 -0.90 -31.67 7.64
N ASP A 667 -0.30 -30.61 8.16
CA ASP A 667 0.06 -30.45 9.57
C ASP A 667 -0.32 -29.04 10.07
N ARG A 668 -1.61 -28.88 10.35
CA ARG A 668 -2.23 -27.60 10.76
C ARG A 668 -1.63 -27.00 12.03
N GLU A 669 -1.21 -27.85 12.96
CA GLU A 669 -0.68 -27.42 14.27
C GLU A 669 0.84 -27.29 14.27
N LEU A 670 1.49 -27.57 13.13
CA LEU A 670 2.95 -27.61 13.01
C LEU A 670 3.57 -28.52 14.08
N SER A 671 2.97 -29.69 14.25
CA SER A 671 3.29 -30.69 15.27
C SER A 671 4.32 -31.72 14.79
N GLU A 672 4.44 -31.92 13.47
CA GLU A 672 5.44 -32.82 12.89
C GLU A 672 6.86 -32.35 13.25
N PRO A 673 7.81 -33.27 13.51
CA PRO A 673 9.19 -32.91 13.87
C PRO A 673 9.84 -31.93 12.88
N ALA A 674 9.55 -32.09 11.59
CA ALA A 674 10.07 -31.22 10.53
C ALA A 674 9.58 -29.77 10.60
N HIS A 675 8.46 -29.48 11.28
CA HIS A 675 7.86 -28.14 11.36
C HIS A 675 8.08 -27.47 12.73
N ARG A 676 8.77 -28.11 13.68
CA ARG A 676 8.96 -27.54 15.04
C ARG A 676 9.72 -26.23 15.03
N ALA A 677 10.80 -26.13 14.24
CA ALA A 677 11.59 -24.91 14.10
C ALA A 677 10.74 -23.77 13.51
N LEU A 678 10.01 -24.04 12.41
CA LEU A 678 9.03 -23.12 11.83
C LEU A 678 8.00 -22.64 12.86
N ARG A 679 7.44 -23.55 13.65
CA ARG A 679 6.47 -23.22 14.71
C ARG A 679 7.08 -22.32 15.77
N ALA A 680 8.29 -22.61 16.22
CA ALA A 680 8.98 -21.82 17.24
C ALA A 680 9.20 -20.38 16.76
N VAL A 681 9.69 -20.20 15.53
CA VAL A 681 9.91 -18.88 14.93
C VAL A 681 8.59 -18.15 14.68
N LEU A 682 7.56 -18.84 14.17
CA LEU A 682 6.23 -18.26 13.97
C LEU A 682 5.65 -17.75 15.28
N LEU A 683 5.68 -18.57 16.34
CA LEU A 683 5.19 -18.18 17.66
C LEU A 683 5.99 -17.01 18.23
N ALA A 684 7.33 -17.01 18.11
CA ALA A 684 8.17 -15.92 18.57
C ALA A 684 7.83 -14.59 17.87
N ARG A 685 7.71 -14.60 16.54
CA ARG A 685 7.39 -13.41 15.73
C ARG A 685 5.95 -12.91 15.91
N TRP A 686 5.02 -13.81 16.24
CA TRP A 686 3.60 -13.49 16.40
C TRP A 686 3.13 -13.48 17.87
N ARG A 687 4.04 -13.52 18.85
CA ARG A 687 3.74 -13.43 20.29
C ARG A 687 2.85 -12.20 20.57
N GLY A 688 1.71 -12.42 21.23
CA GLY A 688 0.67 -11.41 21.50
C GLY A 688 -0.29 -11.11 20.33
N LYS A 689 0.13 -11.31 19.08
CA LYS A 689 -0.66 -11.04 17.86
C LYS A 689 -1.55 -12.21 17.45
N LEU A 690 -1.07 -13.45 17.64
CA LEU A 690 -1.93 -14.65 17.58
C LEU A 690 -2.91 -14.71 18.76
N ALA A 691 -2.56 -14.08 19.89
CA ALA A 691 -3.38 -14.08 21.11
C ALA A 691 -4.70 -13.31 20.92
N LEU A 692 -4.65 -12.18 20.21
CA LEU A 692 -5.84 -11.43 19.76
C LEU A 692 -6.73 -12.20 18.77
N ALA A 693 -6.22 -13.29 18.19
CA ALA A 693 -6.97 -14.20 17.33
C ALA A 693 -7.34 -15.54 18.02
N THR A 694 -6.81 -15.82 19.22
CA THR A 694 -7.21 -16.97 20.06
C THR A 694 -8.14 -16.58 21.21
N ALA A 695 -8.16 -15.32 21.60
CA ALA A 695 -9.19 -14.76 22.49
C ALA A 695 -10.29 -14.14 21.61
N GLY A 696 -11.18 -14.98 21.08
CA GLY A 696 -12.28 -14.55 20.22
C GLY A 696 -13.07 -15.73 19.72
#